data_AF-A0A8K0L1A6-F1
#
_entry.id   AF-A0A8K0L1A6-F1
#
_cell.length_a   1.000
_cell.length_b   1.000
_cell.length_c   1.000
_cell.angle_alpha   90.00
_cell.angle_beta   90.00
_cell.angle_gamma   90.00
#
_symmetry.space_group_name_H-M   'P 1'
#
loop_
_entity.id
_entity.type
_entity.pdbx_description
1 polymer ?
#
loop_
_entity_poly.entity_id
_entity_poly.type
_entity_poly.pdbx_seq_one_letter_code
_entity_poly.pdbx_strand_id
1 'polypeptide(L)'
;MTTRETDKATRYIDQLNVARLNGAWNEVRELIRKVQKHAPSRQCLILTATTEAELSNDSNTRPISTGSQQASRPSSVIEKLSQALQADQAHAEDVFGARVCLAHAQWLQGQWSEVIQTLAQENWSAAQQGSLTPILMYTLLKGKYVLGDAYEKNGMSAEAEKVYESAIPVITPLRQTILEHQEAHRWASRVLGELCALELPGQEKQTLESMNRALVRYRSWSGVGRDAPLERNKTRSSSRIWRAYHTLLADVFRSNLLYTGSEKQPLAVSTGGLSRVTRAEQRKNQFAELKSVTKGCEVALMKETDFPKASETNETFESFADEVVAIWRIIISSEWSETDLEEPGKLGCTRNVLEFLYRAASRTFHSTPILRHLITVHASLAEFDLATKALDSYIEIISKGKARAEKTGKHELGLDNDDIVLYTVSEAIKLLCLYGESKHALKAYELGQTISSWLHQKRPRSSSAGSKEYDPSLASEKVEAEQLSTQSALAAAYKGIGQSKATWARYVQDTKLRSDLQDEADRSLVRSLHLAGQSNPDLEIAYLLAYSQAERRSIADAMETVTTALSQDKKRTGTSLSQSPAEVAFEAQRRRLPLLHLLVLLLSANNQYDTAVTVCETALEETIDAARACERVISGHAEGDDEDYSYAELPAYLAENLLDTEKECLLQLKISEMELLVLMEDISYAAIKRQELLKMYEQLFGNPRPKSPAPTTGANTISTIPKSRPGTVKSFRESIFGRPKSSRRSLDKNTFEVPPPVPNHPLLAKNNEKEDASAQPDPPIVLKVTNEDGEQVEDESKSKLGRISLSIRRGRQRHSHDVAKLKEEQDLSAKRSASDPPPSGLLNGTPPKSRKDKSRSRERRVSKGSPKVANTGTAQQSVLTNGISEKDESKATPVPELRILDHDERGRKHPAPFLTSHQRQIHHVSVLVDIWLFISVLFTKEDLYDEAKAAVQEAHQLIELLKTLQAGIESSARAWQHRGWGLGRSISRLTADACAERGRIDTLMSAPHSALDFFERGLSFETDHSATITLMSSILLDIYEEIIAPEPPSSRDFVAIASSASSMDVDNTLVPKIKTSQSVSDVEQNANQAPRRPKATDPSPGELNRIAARDRAYMLLSCLTKLGEGWDNTEAWFHLSRAHELMGQTQKAENCLWWVVQLEDARPVRPWRVAGIMQ
;
A
#
# COMPACT_ATOMS: atom_id res chain seq x y z
N MET A 1 -74.40 -2.32 -22.48
CA MET A 1 -74.82 -2.38 -21.07
C MET A 1 -73.87 -3.32 -20.36
N THR A 2 -73.06 -2.83 -19.42
CA THR A 2 -72.17 -3.68 -18.61
C THR A 2 -72.99 -4.40 -17.54
N THR A 3 -73.05 -5.72 -17.60
CA THR A 3 -73.67 -6.54 -16.56
C THR A 3 -72.84 -6.43 -15.28
N ARG A 4 -73.37 -5.74 -14.25
CA ARG A 4 -72.76 -5.78 -12.92
C ARG A 4 -72.79 -7.21 -12.41
N GLU A 5 -71.61 -7.75 -12.11
CA GLU A 5 -71.44 -9.06 -11.51
C GLU A 5 -72.01 -9.10 -10.09
N THR A 6 -72.33 -10.30 -9.62
CA THR A 6 -72.71 -10.48 -8.21
C THR A 6 -71.47 -10.44 -7.32
N ASP A 7 -71.57 -9.91 -6.10
CA ASP A 7 -70.45 -9.84 -5.14
C ASP A 7 -69.74 -11.19 -4.92
N LYS A 8 -70.46 -12.31 -5.06
CA LYS A 8 -69.89 -13.66 -4.98
C LYS A 8 -69.04 -14.02 -6.21
N ALA A 9 -69.45 -13.57 -7.40
CA ALA A 9 -68.70 -13.77 -8.62
C ALA A 9 -67.37 -12.99 -8.58
N THR A 10 -67.42 -11.70 -8.24
CA THR A 10 -66.24 -10.83 -8.15
C THR A 10 -65.23 -11.38 -7.14
N ARG A 11 -65.67 -11.79 -5.93
CA ARG A 11 -64.79 -12.44 -4.93
C ARG A 11 -64.09 -13.70 -5.45
N TYR A 12 -64.75 -14.54 -6.25
CA TYR A 12 -64.12 -15.74 -6.81
C TYR A 12 -63.17 -15.41 -7.97
N ILE A 13 -63.43 -14.33 -8.73
CA ILE A 13 -62.52 -13.81 -9.75
C ILE A 13 -61.25 -13.25 -9.09
N ASP A 14 -61.39 -12.48 -8.01
CA ASP A 14 -60.25 -11.95 -7.23
C ASP A 14 -59.39 -13.09 -6.66
N GLN A 15 -60.02 -14.09 -6.03
CA GLN A 15 -59.32 -15.29 -5.55
C GLN A 15 -58.62 -16.06 -6.67
N LEU A 16 -59.26 -16.23 -7.83
CA LEU A 16 -58.66 -16.88 -9.00
C LEU A 16 -57.43 -16.12 -9.50
N ASN A 17 -57.50 -14.78 -9.55
CA ASN A 17 -56.40 -13.94 -10.01
C ASN A 17 -55.23 -13.95 -9.02
N VAL A 18 -55.47 -13.87 -7.71
CA VAL A 18 -54.43 -14.03 -6.68
C VAL A 18 -53.77 -15.42 -6.76
N ALA A 19 -54.55 -16.48 -6.92
CA ALA A 19 -54.01 -17.84 -7.05
C ALA A 19 -53.15 -18.01 -8.32
N ARG A 20 -53.52 -17.38 -9.44
CA ARG A 20 -52.70 -17.34 -10.68
C ARG A 20 -51.41 -16.54 -10.48
N LEU A 21 -51.48 -15.35 -9.85
CA LEU A 21 -50.32 -14.49 -9.57
C LEU A 21 -49.26 -15.14 -8.68
N ASN A 22 -49.69 -16.01 -7.77
CA ASN A 22 -48.82 -16.74 -6.85
C ASN A 22 -48.45 -18.15 -7.34
N GLY A 23 -48.85 -18.55 -8.56
CA GLY A 23 -48.53 -19.88 -9.09
C GLY A 23 -49.20 -21.05 -8.32
N ALA A 24 -50.30 -20.79 -7.61
CA ALA A 24 -51.04 -21.78 -6.82
C ALA A 24 -51.93 -22.68 -7.71
N TRP A 25 -51.33 -23.32 -8.72
CA TRP A 25 -52.02 -24.02 -9.82
C TRP A 25 -52.97 -25.16 -9.37
N ASN A 26 -52.80 -25.68 -8.15
CA ASN A 26 -53.72 -26.63 -7.54
C ASN A 26 -55.06 -25.98 -7.16
N GLU A 27 -55.02 -24.81 -6.52
CA GLU A 27 -56.21 -24.05 -6.10
C GLU A 27 -56.93 -23.42 -7.29
N VAL A 28 -56.17 -22.99 -8.31
CA VAL A 28 -56.68 -22.43 -9.57
C VAL A 28 -57.74 -23.36 -10.20
N ARG A 29 -57.55 -24.69 -10.18
CA ARG A 29 -58.52 -25.66 -10.75
C ARG A 29 -59.87 -25.66 -10.04
N GLU A 30 -59.87 -25.49 -8.72
CA GLU A 30 -61.12 -25.40 -7.95
C GLU A 30 -61.79 -24.03 -8.12
N LEU A 31 -61.00 -22.97 -8.19
CA LEU A 31 -61.47 -21.60 -8.40
C LEU A 31 -62.07 -21.43 -9.80
N ILE A 32 -61.49 -22.03 -10.85
CA ILE A 32 -62.07 -22.08 -12.20
C ILE A 32 -63.50 -22.65 -12.17
N ARG A 33 -63.74 -23.76 -11.46
CA ARG A 33 -65.08 -24.35 -11.32
C ARG A 33 -66.08 -23.42 -10.62
N LYS A 34 -65.62 -22.64 -9.63
CA LYS A 34 -66.43 -21.65 -8.91
C LYS A 34 -66.75 -20.44 -9.81
N VAL A 35 -65.77 -19.91 -10.53
CA VAL A 35 -65.95 -18.80 -11.49
C VAL A 35 -66.84 -19.23 -12.67
N GLN A 36 -66.66 -20.43 -13.25
CA GLN A 36 -67.53 -20.94 -14.32
C GLN A 36 -68.99 -21.07 -13.90
N LYS A 37 -69.27 -21.35 -12.62
CA LYS A 37 -70.64 -21.41 -12.06
C LYS A 37 -71.24 -20.03 -11.79
N HIS A 38 -70.43 -19.04 -11.41
CA HIS A 38 -70.91 -17.74 -10.90
C HIS A 38 -70.70 -16.56 -11.88
N ALA A 39 -69.83 -16.69 -12.87
CA ALA A 39 -69.55 -15.72 -13.93
C ALA A 39 -69.33 -16.40 -15.31
N PRO A 40 -70.30 -17.18 -15.83
CA PRO A 40 -70.15 -17.91 -17.10
C PRO A 40 -69.97 -17.01 -18.33
N SER A 41 -70.23 -15.70 -18.22
CA SER A 41 -69.97 -14.70 -19.26
C SER A 41 -68.48 -14.39 -19.45
N ARG A 42 -67.63 -14.63 -18.44
CA ARG A 42 -66.18 -14.37 -18.46
C ARG A 42 -65.41 -15.51 -19.15
N GLN A 43 -65.81 -15.87 -20.37
CA GLN A 43 -65.28 -17.06 -21.06
C GLN A 43 -63.77 -16.95 -21.34
N CYS A 44 -63.28 -15.77 -21.75
CA CYS A 44 -61.85 -15.53 -21.96
C CYS A 44 -61.02 -15.76 -20.69
N LEU A 45 -61.48 -15.29 -19.52
CA LEU A 45 -60.80 -15.52 -18.24
C LEU A 45 -60.74 -17.01 -17.86
N ILE A 46 -61.88 -17.70 -17.98
CA ILE A 46 -62.00 -19.13 -17.65
C ILE A 46 -61.08 -19.98 -18.53
N LEU A 47 -61.08 -19.72 -19.84
CA LEU A 47 -60.21 -20.43 -20.78
C LEU A 47 -58.74 -20.12 -20.47
N THR A 48 -58.36 -18.85 -20.32
CA THR A 48 -56.98 -18.43 -19.99
C THR A 48 -56.46 -19.14 -18.73
N ALA A 49 -57.23 -19.11 -17.63
CA ALA A 49 -56.82 -19.74 -16.38
C ALA A 49 -56.71 -21.27 -16.51
N THR A 50 -57.61 -21.90 -17.27
CA THR A 50 -57.56 -23.35 -17.55
C THR A 50 -56.30 -23.71 -18.32
N THR A 51 -56.00 -22.97 -19.40
CA THR A 51 -54.86 -23.23 -20.26
C THR A 51 -53.53 -22.95 -19.55
N GLU A 52 -53.45 -21.93 -18.69
CA GLU A 52 -52.26 -21.71 -17.86
C GLU A 52 -52.03 -22.84 -16.85
N ALA A 53 -53.09 -23.36 -16.22
CA ALA A 53 -53.02 -24.48 -15.28
C ALA A 53 -52.76 -25.85 -15.95
N GLU A 54 -53.02 -25.97 -17.25
CA GLU A 54 -52.61 -27.10 -18.07
C GLU A 54 -51.13 -27.00 -18.45
N LEU A 55 -50.70 -25.86 -19.01
CA LEU A 55 -49.32 -25.61 -19.45
C LEU A 55 -48.29 -25.65 -18.30
N SER A 56 -48.70 -25.35 -17.05
CA SER A 56 -47.80 -25.43 -15.90
C SER A 56 -47.46 -26.87 -15.48
N ASN A 57 -48.33 -27.86 -15.75
CA ASN A 57 -48.09 -29.26 -15.37
C ASN A 57 -46.92 -29.90 -16.10
N ASP A 58 -46.80 -29.64 -17.41
CA ASP A 58 -45.81 -30.31 -18.26
C ASP A 58 -44.36 -29.92 -17.87
N SER A 59 -44.18 -28.82 -17.14
CA SER A 59 -42.88 -28.38 -16.61
C SER A 59 -42.31 -29.30 -15.50
N ASN A 60 -43.13 -30.15 -14.88
CA ASN A 60 -42.72 -31.06 -13.80
C ASN A 60 -42.33 -32.47 -14.28
N THR A 61 -42.48 -32.81 -15.57
CA THR A 61 -42.17 -34.14 -16.10
C THR A 61 -40.88 -34.16 -16.94
N ARG A 62 -39.94 -35.01 -16.50
CA ARG A 62 -38.66 -35.49 -17.11
C ARG A 62 -38.25 -34.98 -18.52
N PRO A 63 -36.95 -34.72 -18.75
CA PRO A 63 -36.44 -34.46 -20.11
C PRO A 63 -36.70 -35.66 -21.02
N ILE A 64 -37.41 -35.42 -22.12
CA ILE A 64 -37.73 -36.45 -23.11
C ILE A 64 -36.52 -36.69 -24.00
N SER A 65 -35.95 -37.89 -23.90
CA SER A 65 -35.05 -38.44 -24.92
C SER A 65 -35.76 -38.46 -26.27
N THR A 66 -35.06 -38.05 -27.32
CA THR A 66 -35.51 -37.98 -28.72
C THR A 66 -36.58 -39.00 -29.13
N GLY A 67 -37.80 -38.51 -29.40
CA GLY A 67 -38.79 -39.18 -30.23
C GLY A 67 -39.88 -40.00 -29.52
N SER A 68 -40.93 -39.34 -29.01
CA SER A 68 -42.30 -39.90 -29.02
C SER A 68 -43.39 -38.87 -28.67
N GLN A 69 -44.33 -38.66 -29.61
CA GLN A 69 -45.76 -38.34 -29.42
C GLN A 69 -46.20 -37.42 -28.24
N GLN A 70 -46.13 -36.09 -28.44
CA GLN A 70 -46.94 -35.11 -27.67
C GLN A 70 -47.65 -34.04 -28.54
N ALA A 71 -47.55 -34.12 -29.87
CA ALA A 71 -47.94 -33.05 -30.80
C ALA A 71 -49.46 -32.76 -30.95
N SER A 72 -50.36 -33.44 -30.23
CA SER A 72 -51.81 -33.41 -30.49
C SER A 72 -52.68 -32.67 -29.47
N ARG A 73 -52.13 -32.23 -28.33
CA ARG A 73 -52.90 -31.51 -27.29
C ARG A 73 -53.01 -30.00 -27.49
N PRO A 74 -51.91 -29.24 -27.74
CA PRO A 74 -51.97 -27.78 -27.71
C PRO A 74 -52.66 -27.15 -28.92
N SER A 75 -52.82 -27.88 -30.04
CA SER A 75 -53.65 -27.45 -31.18
C SER A 75 -55.12 -27.24 -30.80
N SER A 76 -55.71 -28.20 -30.06
CA SER A 76 -57.10 -28.10 -29.58
C SER A 76 -57.36 -26.97 -28.57
N VAL A 77 -56.29 -26.39 -28.01
CA VAL A 77 -56.31 -25.24 -27.11
C VAL A 77 -56.27 -23.94 -27.91
N ILE A 78 -55.42 -23.86 -28.94
CA ILE A 78 -55.33 -22.73 -29.89
C ILE A 78 -56.68 -22.49 -30.59
N GLU A 79 -57.37 -23.55 -31.02
CA GLU A 79 -58.69 -23.43 -31.66
C GLU A 79 -59.74 -22.84 -30.70
N LYS A 80 -59.76 -23.26 -29.43
CA LYS A 80 -60.74 -22.77 -28.44
C LYS A 80 -60.47 -21.32 -28.03
N LEU A 81 -59.20 -20.95 -27.85
CA LEU A 81 -58.82 -19.57 -27.53
C LEU A 81 -59.10 -18.62 -28.69
N SER A 82 -58.80 -19.01 -29.94
CA SER A 82 -59.09 -18.17 -31.11
C SER A 82 -60.59 -17.98 -31.36
N GLN A 83 -61.43 -19.01 -31.13
CA GLN A 83 -62.89 -18.88 -31.16
C GLN A 83 -63.42 -17.93 -30.07
N ALA A 84 -62.90 -18.03 -28.83
CA ALA A 84 -63.32 -17.17 -27.72
C ALA A 84 -62.97 -15.69 -27.96
N LEU A 85 -61.78 -15.41 -28.52
CA LEU A 85 -61.33 -14.06 -28.88
C LEU A 85 -62.19 -13.37 -29.96
N GLN A 86 -62.93 -14.14 -30.77
CA GLN A 86 -63.89 -13.60 -31.74
C GLN A 86 -65.27 -13.32 -31.12
N ALA A 87 -65.60 -13.96 -30.00
CA ALA A 87 -66.92 -13.92 -29.39
C ALA A 87 -67.05 -12.89 -28.25
N ASP A 88 -65.98 -12.64 -27.50
CA ASP A 88 -65.99 -11.71 -26.36
C ASP A 88 -65.40 -10.34 -26.73
N GLN A 89 -66.21 -9.29 -26.61
CA GLN A 89 -65.79 -7.88 -26.72
C GLN A 89 -66.18 -7.06 -25.47
N ALA A 90 -66.71 -7.70 -24.43
CA ALA A 90 -67.26 -7.02 -23.26
C ALA A 90 -66.20 -6.73 -22.18
N HIS A 91 -65.14 -7.55 -22.12
CA HIS A 91 -64.16 -7.53 -21.04
C HIS A 91 -62.72 -7.43 -21.58
N ALA A 92 -62.26 -6.21 -21.86
CA ALA A 92 -60.99 -5.94 -22.53
C ALA A 92 -59.75 -6.58 -21.83
N GLU A 93 -59.69 -6.60 -20.50
CA GLU A 93 -58.59 -7.23 -19.75
C GLU A 93 -58.53 -8.75 -19.97
N ASP A 94 -59.68 -9.43 -20.02
CA ASP A 94 -59.74 -10.89 -20.22
C ASP A 94 -59.42 -11.26 -21.66
N VAL A 95 -59.85 -10.44 -22.64
CA VAL A 95 -59.50 -10.60 -24.05
C VAL A 95 -57.98 -10.46 -24.24
N PHE A 96 -57.36 -9.47 -23.59
CA PHE A 96 -55.90 -9.32 -23.59
C PHE A 96 -55.19 -10.54 -22.95
N GLY A 97 -55.69 -11.02 -21.81
CA GLY A 97 -55.21 -12.24 -21.15
C GLY A 97 -55.29 -13.48 -22.05
N ALA A 98 -56.42 -13.69 -22.72
CA ALA A 98 -56.61 -14.81 -23.64
C ALA A 98 -55.70 -14.72 -24.87
N ARG A 99 -55.45 -13.52 -25.40
CA ARG A 99 -54.54 -13.28 -26.53
C ARG A 99 -53.08 -13.56 -26.17
N VAL A 100 -52.62 -13.11 -24.99
CA VAL A 100 -51.28 -13.44 -24.48
C VAL A 100 -51.13 -14.94 -24.22
N CYS A 101 -52.17 -15.62 -23.73
CA CYS A 101 -52.11 -17.05 -23.49
C CYS A 101 -52.16 -17.89 -24.79
N LEU A 102 -52.89 -17.43 -25.82
CA LEU A 102 -52.85 -17.99 -27.16
C LEU A 102 -51.43 -17.92 -27.75
N ALA A 103 -50.82 -16.74 -27.69
CA ALA A 103 -49.45 -16.52 -28.15
C ALA A 103 -48.43 -17.39 -27.37
N HIS A 104 -48.60 -17.56 -26.05
CA HIS A 104 -47.76 -18.46 -25.26
C HIS A 104 -47.90 -19.94 -25.69
N ALA A 105 -49.10 -20.38 -26.10
CA ALA A 105 -49.32 -21.73 -26.63
C ALA A 105 -48.70 -21.93 -28.03
N GLN A 106 -48.74 -20.93 -28.90
CA GLN A 106 -48.05 -20.92 -30.21
C GLN A 106 -46.52 -20.89 -30.06
N TRP A 107 -46.01 -20.12 -29.09
CA TRP A 107 -44.59 -20.05 -28.74
C TRP A 107 -44.06 -21.43 -28.30
N LEU A 108 -44.80 -22.18 -27.48
CA LEU A 108 -44.44 -23.55 -27.11
C LEU A 108 -44.45 -24.55 -28.28
N GLN A 109 -45.14 -24.25 -29.39
CA GLN A 109 -45.10 -25.05 -30.63
C GLN A 109 -44.02 -24.61 -31.62
N GLY A 110 -43.29 -23.53 -31.32
CA GLY A 110 -42.27 -22.97 -32.22
C GLY A 110 -42.82 -22.10 -33.37
N GLN A 111 -44.08 -21.67 -33.30
CA GLN A 111 -44.75 -20.87 -34.33
C GLN A 111 -44.43 -19.36 -34.20
N TRP A 112 -43.14 -18.99 -34.22
CA TRP A 112 -42.68 -17.62 -33.89
C TRP A 112 -43.35 -16.52 -34.73
N SER A 113 -43.55 -16.74 -36.03
CA SER A 113 -44.18 -15.75 -36.92
C SER A 113 -45.65 -15.50 -36.60
N GLU A 114 -46.39 -16.52 -36.14
CA GLU A 114 -47.79 -16.36 -35.72
C GLU A 114 -47.90 -15.63 -34.38
N VAL A 115 -46.96 -15.87 -33.46
CA VAL A 115 -46.84 -15.14 -32.19
C VAL A 115 -46.67 -13.64 -32.46
N ILE A 116 -45.76 -13.29 -33.37
CA ILE A 116 -45.54 -11.89 -33.79
C ILE A 116 -46.82 -11.29 -34.39
N GLN A 117 -47.50 -11.99 -35.31
CA GLN A 117 -48.76 -11.49 -35.88
C GLN A 117 -49.86 -11.28 -34.82
N THR A 118 -49.95 -12.18 -33.84
CA THR A 118 -50.96 -12.17 -32.77
C THR A 118 -50.75 -11.04 -31.76
N LEU A 119 -49.49 -10.62 -31.53
CA LEU A 119 -49.12 -9.68 -30.47
C LEU A 119 -48.59 -8.32 -30.96
N ALA A 120 -48.13 -8.20 -32.21
CA ALA A 120 -47.62 -6.92 -32.74
C ALA A 120 -48.72 -5.89 -33.06
N GLN A 121 -49.97 -6.34 -33.21
CA GLN A 121 -51.13 -5.45 -33.46
C GLN A 121 -51.71 -4.84 -32.17
N GLU A 122 -51.24 -5.27 -31.00
CA GLU A 122 -51.77 -4.83 -29.71
C GLU A 122 -51.24 -3.46 -29.27
N ASN A 123 -52.13 -2.63 -28.73
CA ASN A 123 -51.75 -1.38 -28.08
C ASN A 123 -51.22 -1.66 -26.67
N TRP A 124 -49.91 -1.92 -26.56
CA TRP A 124 -49.15 -2.04 -25.30
C TRP A 124 -49.20 -0.77 -24.41
N SER A 125 -49.88 0.29 -24.87
CA SER A 125 -50.08 1.59 -24.21
C SER A 125 -51.25 1.62 -23.19
N ALA A 126 -52.02 0.54 -23.04
CA ALA A 126 -53.12 0.46 -22.06
C ALA A 126 -52.69 0.78 -20.60
N ALA A 127 -51.39 0.67 -20.30
CA ALA A 127 -50.81 1.03 -19.00
C ALA A 127 -50.80 2.54 -18.67
N GLN A 128 -51.10 3.44 -19.61
CA GLN A 128 -50.96 4.90 -19.42
C GLN A 128 -52.26 5.63 -19.01
N GLN A 129 -53.40 4.95 -18.91
CA GLN A 129 -54.71 5.59 -18.70
C GLN A 129 -55.50 5.08 -17.47
N GLY A 130 -54.90 4.26 -16.61
CA GLY A 130 -55.55 3.77 -15.38
C GLY A 130 -54.57 3.14 -14.40
N SER A 131 -55.04 2.91 -13.16
CA SER A 131 -54.25 2.19 -12.14
C SER A 131 -54.04 0.74 -12.59
N LEU A 132 -52.78 0.33 -12.74
CA LEU A 132 -52.42 -0.99 -13.27
C LEU A 132 -52.75 -2.08 -12.25
N THR A 133 -53.69 -2.98 -12.58
CA THR A 133 -54.02 -4.11 -11.71
C THR A 133 -52.89 -5.15 -11.73
N PRO A 134 -52.61 -5.88 -10.62
CA PRO A 134 -51.54 -6.87 -10.58
C PRO A 134 -51.68 -7.98 -11.65
N ILE A 135 -52.92 -8.35 -11.99
CA ILE A 135 -53.18 -9.36 -13.03
C ILE A 135 -52.89 -8.85 -14.45
N LEU A 136 -53.18 -7.57 -14.73
CA LEU A 136 -52.83 -6.93 -16.00
C LEU A 136 -51.30 -6.79 -16.13
N MET A 137 -50.62 -6.45 -15.03
CA MET A 137 -49.16 -6.41 -14.95
C MET A 137 -48.51 -7.77 -15.26
N TYR A 138 -48.95 -8.84 -14.61
CA TYR A 138 -48.49 -10.22 -14.91
C TYR A 138 -48.70 -10.58 -16.39
N THR A 139 -49.89 -10.29 -16.91
CA THR A 139 -50.25 -10.57 -18.32
C THR A 139 -49.36 -9.79 -19.29
N LEU A 140 -49.10 -8.51 -19.01
CA LEU A 140 -48.25 -7.64 -19.81
C LEU A 140 -46.80 -8.16 -19.84
N LEU A 141 -46.23 -8.51 -18.69
CA LEU A 141 -44.85 -9.01 -18.58
C LEU A 141 -44.67 -10.33 -19.33
N LYS A 142 -45.61 -11.25 -19.16
CA LYS A 142 -45.65 -12.53 -19.89
C LYS A 142 -45.77 -12.32 -21.41
N GLY A 143 -46.63 -11.39 -21.84
CA GLY A 143 -46.78 -11.02 -23.24
C GLY A 143 -45.50 -10.43 -23.86
N LYS A 144 -44.83 -9.51 -23.13
CA LYS A 144 -43.55 -8.93 -23.58
C LYS A 144 -42.43 -9.97 -23.67
N TYR A 145 -42.36 -10.93 -22.76
CA TYR A 145 -41.41 -12.04 -22.87
C TYR A 145 -41.62 -12.84 -24.16
N VAL A 146 -42.86 -13.32 -24.35
CA VAL A 146 -43.23 -14.21 -25.46
C VAL A 146 -43.03 -13.53 -26.81
N LEU A 147 -43.39 -12.24 -26.93
CA LEU A 147 -43.16 -11.45 -28.14
C LEU A 147 -41.66 -11.21 -28.40
N GLY A 148 -40.88 -10.85 -27.37
CA GLY A 148 -39.45 -10.60 -27.50
C GLY A 148 -38.64 -11.84 -27.91
N ASP A 149 -38.87 -13.00 -27.26
CA ASP A 149 -38.15 -14.23 -27.60
C ASP A 149 -38.58 -14.73 -29.00
N ALA A 150 -39.84 -14.54 -29.40
CA ALA A 150 -40.28 -14.81 -30.78
C ALA A 150 -39.58 -13.92 -31.83
N TYR A 151 -39.37 -12.63 -31.57
CA TYR A 151 -38.56 -11.77 -32.44
C TYR A 151 -37.09 -12.23 -32.50
N GLU A 152 -36.49 -12.61 -31.36
CA GLU A 152 -35.13 -13.13 -31.29
C GLU A 152 -34.98 -14.44 -32.12
N LYS A 153 -35.90 -15.39 -31.99
CA LYS A 153 -35.89 -16.65 -32.78
C LYS A 153 -36.12 -16.41 -34.28
N ASN A 154 -36.73 -15.29 -34.65
CA ASN A 154 -36.95 -14.87 -36.03
C ASN A 154 -35.82 -13.97 -36.58
N GLY A 155 -34.74 -13.75 -35.83
CA GLY A 155 -33.58 -12.94 -36.22
C GLY A 155 -33.76 -11.43 -36.13
N MET A 156 -34.82 -10.95 -35.48
CA MET A 156 -35.20 -9.54 -35.36
C MET A 156 -34.77 -8.96 -34.00
N SER A 157 -33.46 -8.93 -33.76
CA SER A 157 -32.89 -8.58 -32.44
C SER A 157 -33.18 -7.15 -31.99
N ALA A 158 -33.24 -6.19 -32.90
CA ALA A 158 -33.50 -4.78 -32.57
C ALA A 158 -34.97 -4.53 -32.16
N GLU A 159 -35.91 -5.30 -32.70
CA GLU A 159 -37.31 -5.31 -32.29
C GLU A 159 -37.48 -6.03 -30.95
N ALA A 160 -36.78 -7.16 -30.74
CA ALA A 160 -36.76 -7.85 -29.45
C ALA A 160 -36.26 -6.94 -28.31
N GLU A 161 -35.14 -6.23 -28.53
CA GLU A 161 -34.57 -5.27 -27.57
C GLU A 161 -35.59 -4.19 -27.17
N LYS A 162 -36.26 -3.56 -28.14
CA LYS A 162 -37.31 -2.55 -27.90
C LYS A 162 -38.49 -3.10 -27.10
N VAL A 163 -38.94 -4.33 -27.41
CA VAL A 163 -40.04 -4.99 -26.68
C VAL A 163 -39.66 -5.22 -25.22
N TYR A 164 -38.48 -5.78 -24.97
CA TYR A 164 -38.00 -6.02 -23.61
C TYR A 164 -37.73 -4.71 -22.83
N GLU A 165 -37.07 -3.72 -23.45
CA GLU A 165 -36.77 -2.42 -22.82
C GLU A 165 -38.05 -1.66 -22.42
N SER A 166 -39.11 -1.79 -23.21
CA SER A 166 -40.42 -1.21 -22.87
C SER A 166 -41.05 -1.77 -21.57
N ALA A 167 -40.50 -2.83 -20.98
CA ALA A 167 -40.94 -3.35 -19.69
C ALA A 167 -40.38 -2.55 -18.49
N ILE A 168 -39.21 -1.92 -18.62
CA ILE A 168 -38.56 -1.13 -17.56
C ILE A 168 -39.51 -0.10 -16.92
N PRO A 169 -40.16 0.82 -17.66
CA PRO A 169 -41.03 1.84 -17.06
C PRO A 169 -42.29 1.28 -16.38
N VAL A 170 -42.62 0.00 -16.57
CA VAL A 170 -43.70 -0.68 -15.85
C VAL A 170 -43.17 -1.36 -14.58
N ILE A 171 -42.00 -2.00 -14.67
CA ILE A 171 -41.41 -2.77 -13.57
C ILE A 171 -40.89 -1.85 -12.45
N THR A 172 -40.20 -0.77 -12.81
CA THR A 172 -39.55 0.14 -11.83
C THR A 172 -40.53 0.69 -10.77
N PRO A 173 -41.68 1.32 -11.13
CA PRO A 173 -42.61 1.85 -10.13
C PRO A 173 -43.40 0.78 -9.37
N LEU A 174 -43.64 -0.40 -9.96
CA LEU A 174 -44.46 -1.48 -9.38
C LEU A 174 -43.63 -2.57 -8.69
N ARG A 175 -42.34 -2.31 -8.46
CA ARG A 175 -41.35 -3.29 -8.00
C ARG A 175 -41.76 -4.06 -6.73
N GLN A 176 -42.37 -3.39 -5.74
CA GLN A 176 -42.82 -4.06 -4.51
C GLN A 176 -43.93 -5.07 -4.80
N THR A 177 -44.99 -4.65 -5.51
CA THR A 177 -46.11 -5.51 -5.93
C THR A 177 -45.68 -6.65 -6.85
N ILE A 178 -44.61 -6.48 -7.63
CA ILE A 178 -44.02 -7.57 -8.43
C ILE A 178 -43.39 -8.63 -7.52
N LEU A 179 -42.64 -8.22 -6.48
CA LEU A 179 -41.97 -9.12 -5.55
C LEU A 179 -42.94 -9.86 -4.61
N GLU A 180 -44.13 -9.30 -4.37
CA GLU A 180 -45.22 -9.96 -3.61
C GLU A 180 -45.87 -11.14 -4.36
N HIS A 181 -45.72 -11.23 -5.68
CA HIS A 181 -46.42 -12.18 -6.54
C HIS A 181 -45.46 -13.07 -7.34
N GLN A 182 -45.35 -14.34 -6.97
CA GLN A 182 -44.33 -15.27 -7.46
C GLN A 182 -44.24 -15.42 -9.00
N GLU A 183 -45.38 -15.50 -9.72
CA GLU A 183 -45.35 -15.59 -11.18
C GLU A 183 -45.06 -14.23 -11.83
N ALA A 184 -45.59 -13.12 -11.29
CA ALA A 184 -45.24 -11.78 -11.78
C ALA A 184 -43.74 -11.49 -11.63
N HIS A 185 -43.17 -11.83 -10.47
CA HIS A 185 -41.73 -11.82 -10.20
C HIS A 185 -40.97 -12.64 -11.24
N ARG A 186 -41.36 -13.90 -11.46
CA ARG A 186 -40.71 -14.79 -12.43
C ARG A 186 -40.68 -14.23 -13.85
N TRP A 187 -41.80 -13.72 -14.37
CA TRP A 187 -41.86 -13.16 -15.73
C TRP A 187 -41.10 -11.81 -15.83
N ALA A 188 -41.14 -10.96 -14.79
CA ALA A 188 -40.32 -9.75 -14.75
C ALA A 188 -38.81 -10.06 -14.77
N SER A 189 -38.35 -11.01 -13.95
CA SER A 189 -36.95 -11.46 -13.93
C SER A 189 -36.50 -12.07 -15.26
N ARG A 190 -37.40 -12.79 -15.94
CA ARG A 190 -37.14 -13.33 -17.29
C ARG A 190 -36.98 -12.22 -18.33
N VAL A 191 -37.94 -11.30 -18.46
CA VAL A 191 -37.89 -10.20 -19.45
C VAL A 191 -36.62 -9.35 -19.28
N LEU A 192 -36.32 -8.94 -18.05
CA LEU A 192 -35.11 -8.15 -17.77
C LEU A 192 -33.83 -8.99 -17.91
N GLY A 193 -33.91 -10.30 -17.68
CA GLY A 193 -32.80 -11.23 -17.85
C GLY A 193 -32.38 -11.40 -19.31
N GLU A 194 -33.33 -11.57 -20.24
CA GLU A 194 -33.03 -11.60 -21.68
C GLU A 194 -32.52 -10.23 -22.16
N LEU A 195 -33.10 -9.11 -21.68
CA LEU A 195 -32.63 -7.76 -22.01
C LEU A 195 -31.14 -7.55 -21.64
N CYS A 196 -30.75 -7.93 -20.43
CA CYS A 196 -29.33 -7.89 -20.03
C CYS A 196 -28.47 -8.95 -20.75
N ALA A 197 -29.05 -10.07 -21.21
CA ALA A 197 -28.32 -11.08 -21.98
C ALA A 197 -27.96 -10.61 -23.39
N LEU A 198 -28.81 -9.77 -24.01
CA LEU A 198 -28.52 -9.12 -25.31
C LEU A 198 -27.34 -8.14 -25.23
N GLU A 199 -27.08 -7.54 -24.06
CA GLU A 199 -25.95 -6.63 -23.82
C GLU A 199 -24.64 -7.31 -23.41
N LEU A 200 -24.60 -8.64 -23.33
CA LEU A 200 -23.39 -9.35 -22.93
C LEU A 200 -22.25 -9.08 -23.95
N PRO A 201 -21.02 -8.79 -23.47
CA PRO A 201 -20.04 -8.05 -24.24
C PRO A 201 -19.60 -8.73 -25.54
N GLY A 202 -19.95 -8.11 -26.66
CA GLY A 202 -19.50 -8.47 -28.01
C GLY A 202 -18.87 -7.27 -28.74
N GLN A 203 -17.57 -7.08 -28.59
CA GLN A 203 -16.66 -6.23 -29.41
C GLN A 203 -17.04 -4.76 -29.74
N GLU A 204 -18.16 -4.21 -29.27
CA GLU A 204 -18.47 -2.80 -29.47
C GLU A 204 -17.60 -1.88 -28.60
N LYS A 205 -17.20 -0.72 -29.14
CA LYS A 205 -16.50 0.32 -28.38
C LYS A 205 -17.45 0.91 -27.34
N GLN A 206 -17.13 0.80 -26.06
CA GLN A 206 -17.90 1.45 -24.99
C GLN A 206 -17.94 2.97 -25.22
N THR A 207 -19.15 3.51 -25.27
CA THR A 207 -19.46 4.95 -25.29
C THR A 207 -20.24 5.33 -24.03
N LEU A 208 -20.19 6.60 -23.62
CA LEU A 208 -20.93 7.07 -22.43
C LEU A 208 -22.44 6.78 -22.53
N GLU A 209 -23.01 6.83 -23.73
CA GLU A 209 -24.43 6.49 -23.96
C GLU A 209 -24.68 4.98 -23.75
N SER A 210 -23.84 4.11 -24.31
CA SER A 210 -23.95 2.65 -24.11
C SER A 210 -23.79 2.25 -22.64
N MET A 211 -22.86 2.87 -21.90
CA MET A 211 -22.66 2.61 -20.48
C MET A 211 -23.85 3.09 -19.63
N ASN A 212 -24.44 4.24 -19.98
CA ASN A 212 -25.66 4.72 -19.35
C ASN A 212 -26.83 3.75 -19.56
N ARG A 213 -27.04 3.33 -20.82
CA ARG A 213 -28.11 2.39 -21.20
C ARG A 213 -27.99 1.06 -20.47
N ALA A 214 -26.80 0.46 -20.48
CA ALA A 214 -26.51 -0.78 -19.79
C ALA A 214 -26.68 -0.64 -18.27
N LEU A 215 -26.23 0.46 -17.65
CA LEU A 215 -26.37 0.67 -16.21
C LEU A 215 -27.85 0.75 -15.79
N VAL A 216 -28.71 1.41 -16.58
CA VAL A 216 -30.17 1.44 -16.32
C VAL A 216 -30.77 0.04 -16.41
N ARG A 217 -30.39 -0.76 -17.42
CA ARG A 217 -30.87 -2.13 -17.63
C ARG A 217 -30.44 -3.06 -16.48
N TYR A 218 -29.16 -3.05 -16.10
CA TYR A 218 -28.66 -3.82 -14.97
C TYR A 218 -29.25 -3.38 -13.62
N ARG A 219 -29.44 -2.08 -13.37
CA ARG A 219 -30.15 -1.60 -12.17
C ARG A 219 -31.58 -2.13 -12.11
N SER A 220 -32.31 -2.03 -13.23
CA SER A 220 -33.68 -2.55 -13.34
C SER A 220 -33.73 -4.07 -13.09
N TRP A 221 -32.84 -4.84 -13.71
CA TRP A 221 -32.74 -6.28 -13.48
C TRP A 221 -32.37 -6.61 -12.04
N SER A 222 -31.32 -6.00 -11.47
CA SER A 222 -30.85 -6.30 -10.10
C SER A 222 -31.91 -6.05 -9.04
N GLY A 223 -32.87 -5.16 -9.34
CA GLY A 223 -33.99 -4.87 -8.47
C GLY A 223 -34.98 -6.01 -8.28
N VAL A 224 -35.09 -6.92 -9.25
CA VAL A 224 -36.10 -8.00 -9.32
C VAL A 224 -35.46 -9.38 -9.52
N GLY A 225 -34.33 -9.48 -10.21
CA GLY A 225 -33.63 -10.73 -10.52
C GLY A 225 -32.84 -11.38 -9.38
N ARG A 226 -32.67 -10.70 -8.23
CA ARG A 226 -31.85 -11.20 -7.10
C ARG A 226 -32.34 -12.54 -6.53
N ASP A 227 -33.65 -12.70 -6.40
CA ASP A 227 -34.30 -13.85 -5.75
C ASP A 227 -35.22 -14.63 -6.72
N ALA A 228 -34.98 -14.51 -8.03
CA ALA A 228 -35.78 -15.18 -9.05
C ALA A 228 -35.72 -16.73 -8.94
N PRO A 229 -36.83 -17.46 -9.17
CA PRO A 229 -36.84 -18.92 -9.14
C PRO A 229 -35.80 -19.55 -10.09
N LEU A 230 -35.14 -20.64 -9.66
CA LEU A 230 -34.06 -21.27 -10.41
C LEU A 230 -34.55 -21.85 -11.75
N GLU A 231 -34.21 -21.19 -12.86
CA GLU A 231 -34.41 -21.70 -14.22
C GLU A 231 -33.25 -22.67 -14.56
N ARG A 232 -33.55 -23.87 -15.09
CA ARG A 232 -32.54 -24.91 -15.38
C ARG A 232 -31.60 -24.61 -16.57
N ASN A 233 -31.77 -23.50 -17.27
CA ASN A 233 -31.03 -23.16 -18.49
C ASN A 233 -29.69 -22.47 -18.17
N LYS A 234 -28.59 -23.24 -18.24
CA LYS A 234 -27.21 -22.80 -17.93
C LYS A 234 -26.71 -21.59 -18.73
N THR A 235 -27.28 -21.28 -19.89
CA THR A 235 -26.86 -20.14 -20.72
C THR A 235 -27.30 -18.79 -20.15
N ARG A 236 -28.36 -18.76 -19.33
CA ARG A 236 -29.08 -17.57 -18.82
C ARG A 236 -28.92 -17.42 -17.30
N SER A 237 -27.76 -17.78 -16.73
CA SER A 237 -27.56 -17.80 -15.28
C SER A 237 -27.47 -16.40 -14.65
N SER A 238 -28.01 -16.25 -13.45
CA SER A 238 -27.96 -15.00 -12.67
C SER A 238 -26.52 -14.54 -12.41
N SER A 239 -25.58 -15.47 -12.22
CA SER A 239 -24.14 -15.19 -12.08
C SER A 239 -23.54 -14.41 -13.26
N ARG A 240 -23.96 -14.71 -14.50
CA ARG A 240 -23.42 -14.05 -15.71
C ARG A 240 -23.87 -12.59 -15.78
N ILE A 241 -25.12 -12.30 -15.41
CA ILE A 241 -25.66 -10.95 -15.37
C ILE A 241 -25.03 -10.16 -14.22
N TRP A 242 -24.91 -10.74 -13.02
CA TRP A 242 -24.18 -10.09 -11.91
C TRP A 242 -22.72 -9.81 -12.24
N ARG A 243 -22.03 -10.73 -12.94
CA ARG A 243 -20.64 -10.51 -13.40
C ARG A 243 -20.57 -9.37 -14.41
N ALA A 244 -21.44 -9.37 -15.42
CA ALA A 244 -21.45 -8.31 -16.45
C ALA A 244 -21.75 -6.93 -15.85
N TYR A 245 -22.67 -6.85 -14.87
CA TYR A 245 -22.94 -5.63 -14.11
C TYR A 245 -21.71 -5.18 -13.30
N HIS A 246 -21.03 -6.11 -12.61
CA HIS A 246 -19.79 -5.80 -11.90
C HIS A 246 -18.69 -5.28 -12.84
N THR A 247 -18.52 -5.91 -14.00
CA THR A 247 -17.54 -5.48 -15.01
C THR A 247 -17.89 -4.11 -15.60
N LEU A 248 -19.18 -3.82 -15.85
CA LEU A 248 -19.60 -2.46 -16.24
C LEU A 248 -19.24 -1.43 -15.15
N LEU A 249 -19.48 -1.74 -13.88
CA LEU A 249 -19.05 -0.86 -12.79
C LEU A 249 -17.53 -0.73 -12.72
N ALA A 250 -16.78 -1.80 -12.97
CA ALA A 250 -15.32 -1.73 -13.06
C ALA A 250 -14.87 -0.74 -14.15
N ASP A 251 -15.52 -0.75 -15.32
CA ASP A 251 -15.24 0.18 -16.42
C ASP A 251 -15.68 1.63 -16.13
N VAL A 252 -16.78 1.82 -15.39
CA VAL A 252 -17.19 3.14 -14.84
C VAL A 252 -16.11 3.72 -13.93
N PHE A 253 -15.55 2.92 -13.02
CA PHE A 253 -14.46 3.34 -12.13
C PHE A 253 -13.14 3.56 -12.88
N ARG A 254 -12.76 2.67 -13.82
CA ARG A 254 -11.57 2.83 -14.70
C ARG A 254 -11.63 4.07 -15.58
N SER A 255 -12.84 4.56 -15.90
CA SER A 255 -13.09 5.76 -16.70
C SER A 255 -13.35 7.02 -15.87
N ASN A 256 -13.28 6.95 -14.53
CA ASN A 256 -13.55 8.04 -13.58
C ASN A 256 -14.86 8.80 -13.88
N LEU A 257 -15.93 8.07 -14.21
CA LEU A 257 -17.27 8.64 -14.42
C LEU A 257 -17.98 8.87 -13.08
N LEU A 258 -18.77 9.94 -12.97
CA LEU A 258 -19.52 10.30 -11.76
C LEU A 258 -21.02 10.05 -11.93
N TYR A 259 -21.71 9.79 -10.82
CA TYR A 259 -23.17 9.67 -10.82
C TYR A 259 -23.85 11.04 -10.87
N THR A 260 -24.86 11.19 -11.74
CA THR A 260 -25.60 12.45 -11.92
C THR A 260 -26.83 12.57 -11.03
N GLY A 261 -27.34 11.46 -10.51
CA GLY A 261 -28.67 11.36 -9.89
C GLY A 261 -29.83 11.20 -10.88
N SER A 262 -29.59 11.28 -12.20
CA SER A 262 -30.61 11.04 -13.22
C SER A 262 -30.91 9.55 -13.38
N GLU A 263 -32.19 9.18 -13.45
CA GLU A 263 -32.61 7.80 -13.73
C GLU A 263 -32.31 7.36 -15.18
N LYS A 264 -32.26 8.30 -16.12
CA LYS A 264 -32.07 8.00 -17.56
C LYS A 264 -30.63 8.14 -18.03
N GLN A 265 -29.88 9.07 -17.45
CA GLN A 265 -28.47 9.32 -17.75
C GLN A 265 -27.65 9.30 -16.45
N PRO A 266 -27.58 8.15 -15.75
CA PRO A 266 -26.95 8.05 -14.43
C PRO A 266 -25.45 8.38 -14.39
N LEU A 267 -24.74 8.37 -15.51
CA LEU A 267 -23.30 8.60 -15.63
C LEU A 267 -23.00 9.88 -16.42
N ALA A 268 -22.07 10.69 -15.92
CA ALA A 268 -21.45 11.79 -16.65
C ALA A 268 -19.91 11.78 -16.48
N VAL A 269 -19.22 12.41 -17.44
CA VAL A 269 -17.79 12.73 -17.30
C VAL A 269 -17.63 13.83 -16.26
N SER A 270 -16.70 13.67 -15.32
CA SER A 270 -16.36 14.69 -14.33
C SER A 270 -15.90 15.99 -15.02
N THR A 271 -16.73 17.03 -14.99
CA THR A 271 -16.32 18.40 -15.29
C THR A 271 -15.94 19.09 -13.98
N GLY A 272 -14.84 19.87 -13.98
CA GLY A 272 -14.23 20.46 -12.78
C GLY A 272 -15.05 21.52 -12.04
N GLY A 273 -16.36 21.64 -12.27
CA GLY A 273 -17.26 22.59 -11.61
C GLY A 273 -18.12 21.99 -10.49
N LEU A 274 -18.05 20.68 -10.23
CA LEU A 274 -18.80 20.04 -9.14
C LEU A 274 -18.14 20.27 -7.78
N SER A 275 -18.92 20.80 -6.82
CA SER A 275 -18.54 20.95 -5.41
C SER A 275 -18.06 19.63 -4.80
N ARG A 276 -17.04 19.69 -3.94
CA ARG A 276 -16.48 18.52 -3.24
C ARG A 276 -17.53 17.74 -2.46
N VAL A 277 -18.50 18.42 -1.83
CA VAL A 277 -19.58 17.77 -1.06
C VAL A 277 -20.49 16.95 -1.97
N THR A 278 -20.96 17.54 -3.08
CA THR A 278 -21.80 16.85 -4.06
C THR A 278 -21.06 15.69 -4.73
N ARG A 279 -19.78 15.88 -5.06
CA ARG A 279 -18.91 14.82 -5.61
C ARG A 279 -18.76 13.65 -4.63
N ALA A 280 -18.55 13.94 -3.34
CA ALA A 280 -18.44 12.94 -2.30
C ALA A 280 -19.75 12.16 -2.10
N GLU A 281 -20.90 12.84 -2.11
CA GLU A 281 -22.23 12.19 -2.04
C GLU A 281 -22.49 11.28 -3.26
N GLN A 282 -22.17 11.76 -4.47
CA GLN A 282 -22.24 10.96 -5.70
C GLN A 282 -21.34 9.72 -5.62
N ARG A 283 -20.11 9.87 -5.12
CA ARG A 283 -19.14 8.78 -4.93
C ARG A 283 -19.56 7.78 -3.85
N LYS A 284 -20.19 8.21 -2.76
CA LYS A 284 -20.79 7.31 -1.77
C LYS A 284 -21.87 6.43 -2.39
N ASN A 285 -22.76 7.03 -3.19
CA ASN A 285 -23.79 6.29 -3.91
C ASN A 285 -23.19 5.27 -4.90
N GLN A 286 -22.12 5.64 -5.63
CA GLN A 286 -21.35 4.73 -6.49
C GLN A 286 -20.76 3.55 -5.70
N PHE A 287 -20.15 3.82 -4.56
CA PHE A 287 -19.52 2.82 -3.71
C PHE A 287 -20.54 1.87 -3.05
N ALA A 288 -21.67 2.39 -2.59
CA ALA A 288 -22.77 1.60 -2.04
C ALA A 288 -23.38 0.65 -3.09
N GLU A 289 -23.56 1.12 -4.33
CA GLU A 289 -24.01 0.29 -5.45
C GLU A 289 -22.99 -0.81 -5.77
N LEU A 290 -21.71 -0.45 -5.94
CA LEU A 290 -20.62 -1.41 -6.15
C LEU A 290 -20.62 -2.50 -5.07
N LYS A 291 -20.66 -2.13 -3.79
CA LYS A 291 -20.68 -3.07 -2.65
C LYS A 291 -21.86 -4.05 -2.73
N SER A 292 -23.05 -3.57 -3.11
CA SER A 292 -24.25 -4.39 -3.30
C SER A 292 -24.13 -5.35 -4.49
N VAL A 293 -23.54 -4.89 -5.61
CA VAL A 293 -23.32 -5.66 -6.84
C VAL A 293 -22.24 -6.72 -6.64
N THR A 294 -21.09 -6.36 -6.05
CA THR A 294 -20.02 -7.31 -5.70
C THR A 294 -20.56 -8.41 -4.78
N LYS A 295 -21.38 -8.08 -3.78
CA LYS A 295 -21.99 -9.09 -2.90
C LYS A 295 -23.01 -9.99 -3.63
N GLY A 296 -23.79 -9.43 -4.54
CA GLY A 296 -24.69 -10.20 -5.41
C GLY A 296 -23.95 -11.20 -6.30
N CYS A 297 -22.86 -10.75 -6.93
CA CYS A 297 -22.00 -11.57 -7.76
C CYS A 297 -21.30 -12.68 -6.94
N GLU A 298 -20.74 -12.36 -5.76
CA GLU A 298 -20.15 -13.34 -4.84
C GLU A 298 -21.17 -14.43 -4.47
N VAL A 299 -22.37 -14.06 -4.03
CA VAL A 299 -23.41 -15.01 -3.62
C VAL A 299 -23.89 -15.88 -4.79
N ALA A 300 -24.01 -15.31 -6.01
CA ALA A 300 -24.38 -16.08 -7.19
C ALA A 300 -23.29 -17.09 -7.58
N LEU A 301 -22.02 -16.66 -7.61
CA LEU A 301 -20.89 -17.55 -7.91
C LEU A 301 -20.72 -18.65 -6.84
N MET A 302 -20.84 -18.32 -5.55
CA MET A 302 -20.77 -19.29 -4.43
C MET A 302 -21.86 -20.39 -4.48
N LYS A 303 -22.99 -20.13 -5.16
CA LYS A 303 -24.07 -21.11 -5.39
C LYS A 303 -23.83 -21.98 -6.63
N GLU A 304 -23.07 -21.49 -7.61
CA GLU A 304 -22.87 -22.16 -8.90
C GLU A 304 -21.54 -22.92 -9.02
N THR A 305 -20.53 -22.60 -8.21
CA THR A 305 -19.22 -23.28 -8.24
C THR A 305 -19.00 -24.20 -7.04
N ASP A 306 -18.56 -25.42 -7.32
CA ASP A 306 -18.02 -26.34 -6.30
C ASP A 306 -16.51 -26.11 -6.10
N PHE A 307 -15.94 -26.73 -5.06
CA PHE A 307 -14.49 -26.75 -4.88
C PHE A 307 -13.82 -27.54 -6.02
N PRO A 308 -12.71 -27.04 -6.62
CA PRO A 308 -12.14 -27.64 -7.82
C PRO A 308 -11.57 -29.03 -7.55
N LYS A 309 -11.72 -29.95 -8.51
CA LYS A 309 -11.00 -31.23 -8.51
C LYS A 309 -9.54 -31.01 -8.88
N ALA A 310 -8.68 -32.00 -8.63
CA ALA A 310 -7.23 -31.94 -8.90
C ALA A 310 -6.81 -31.68 -10.37
N SER A 311 -7.76 -31.64 -11.31
CA SER A 311 -7.56 -31.34 -12.73
C SER A 311 -8.37 -30.13 -13.23
N GLU A 312 -9.02 -29.38 -12.34
CA GLU A 312 -9.93 -28.28 -12.65
C GLU A 312 -9.46 -27.01 -11.92
N THR A 313 -9.70 -25.83 -12.50
CA THR A 313 -9.41 -24.51 -11.91
C THR A 313 -10.67 -23.67 -11.93
N ASN A 314 -10.90 -22.88 -10.88
CA ASN A 314 -12.06 -22.01 -10.76
C ASN A 314 -11.74 -20.60 -11.30
N GLU A 315 -11.32 -20.53 -12.57
CA GLU A 315 -10.90 -19.30 -13.27
C GLU A 315 -11.94 -18.17 -13.19
N THR A 316 -13.23 -18.53 -13.11
CA THR A 316 -14.33 -17.58 -12.93
C THR A 316 -14.23 -16.81 -11.62
N PHE A 317 -13.82 -17.47 -10.53
CA PHE A 317 -13.56 -16.82 -9.24
C PHE A 317 -12.27 -16.00 -9.26
N GLU A 318 -11.22 -16.51 -9.91
CA GLU A 318 -9.92 -15.85 -10.00
C GLU A 318 -10.00 -14.53 -10.76
N SER A 319 -10.60 -14.54 -11.96
CA SER A 319 -10.84 -13.33 -12.75
C SER A 319 -11.81 -12.35 -12.06
N PHE A 320 -12.75 -12.84 -11.24
CA PHE A 320 -13.61 -11.96 -10.43
C PHE A 320 -12.81 -11.30 -9.29
N ALA A 321 -11.89 -12.04 -8.66
CA ALA A 321 -11.00 -11.49 -7.64
C ALA A 321 -10.00 -10.47 -8.20
N ASP A 322 -9.41 -10.72 -9.38
CA ASP A 322 -8.59 -9.73 -10.09
C ASP A 322 -9.38 -8.42 -10.33
N GLU A 323 -10.65 -8.51 -10.74
CA GLU A 323 -11.48 -7.31 -10.97
C GLU A 323 -11.84 -6.58 -9.68
N VAL A 324 -12.26 -7.28 -8.62
CA VAL A 324 -12.57 -6.67 -7.31
C VAL A 324 -11.35 -5.94 -6.75
N VAL A 325 -10.16 -6.54 -6.83
CA VAL A 325 -8.92 -5.93 -6.34
C VAL A 325 -8.47 -4.76 -7.24
N ALA A 326 -8.71 -4.83 -8.56
CA ALA A 326 -8.45 -3.70 -9.46
C ALA A 326 -9.31 -2.47 -9.11
N ILE A 327 -10.60 -2.65 -8.80
CA ILE A 327 -11.47 -1.53 -8.38
C ILE A 327 -11.06 -1.00 -7.00
N TRP A 328 -10.73 -1.90 -6.05
CA TRP A 328 -10.23 -1.51 -4.73
C TRP A 328 -8.95 -0.66 -4.82
N ARG A 329 -8.02 -0.97 -5.75
CA ARG A 329 -6.83 -0.14 -6.01
C ARG A 329 -7.16 1.28 -6.47
N ILE A 330 -8.25 1.48 -7.20
CA ILE A 330 -8.74 2.83 -7.58
C ILE A 330 -9.28 3.56 -6.33
N ILE A 331 -10.08 2.88 -5.50
CA ILE A 331 -10.75 3.46 -4.32
C ILE A 331 -9.76 3.87 -3.22
N ILE A 332 -8.65 3.14 -3.03
CA ILE A 332 -7.63 3.51 -2.04
C ILE A 332 -6.64 4.57 -2.53
N SER A 333 -6.59 4.85 -3.83
CA SER A 333 -5.68 5.84 -4.45
C SER A 333 -5.91 7.26 -3.91
N SER A 334 -5.00 8.19 -4.23
CA SER A 334 -5.14 9.61 -3.88
C SER A 334 -6.28 10.32 -4.63
N GLU A 335 -6.86 9.72 -5.67
CA GLU A 335 -8.01 10.30 -6.39
C GLU A 335 -9.33 10.21 -5.59
N TRP A 336 -9.37 9.36 -4.57
CA TRP A 336 -10.50 9.15 -3.67
C TRP A 336 -10.11 9.57 -2.24
N SER A 337 -10.96 10.38 -1.61
CA SER A 337 -10.79 10.86 -0.25
C SER A 337 -11.57 9.99 0.76
N GLU A 338 -11.23 10.02 2.05
CA GLU A 338 -12.06 9.36 3.08
C GLU A 338 -13.49 9.93 3.10
N THR A 339 -13.66 11.22 2.75
CA THR A 339 -14.97 11.85 2.61
C THR A 339 -15.83 11.28 1.49
N ASP A 340 -15.25 10.61 0.49
CA ASP A 340 -15.98 9.97 -0.62
C ASP A 340 -16.56 8.59 -0.25
N LEU A 341 -16.26 8.09 0.95
CA LEU A 341 -16.65 6.76 1.42
C LEU A 341 -17.58 6.83 2.64
N GLU A 342 -18.27 5.73 2.91
CA GLU A 342 -18.98 5.50 4.17
C GLU A 342 -18.00 5.03 5.26
N GLU A 343 -18.29 5.29 6.53
CA GLU A 343 -17.51 4.71 7.63
C GLU A 343 -17.57 3.17 7.56
N PRO A 344 -16.44 2.44 7.76
CA PRO A 344 -15.15 2.90 8.28
C PRO A 344 -14.09 3.17 7.18
N GLY A 345 -14.47 3.87 6.10
CA GLY A 345 -13.55 4.47 5.13
C GLY A 345 -12.70 3.46 4.32
N LYS A 346 -11.53 3.90 3.85
CA LYS A 346 -10.61 3.07 3.06
C LYS A 346 -10.15 1.82 3.80
N LEU A 347 -9.95 1.92 5.12
CA LEU A 347 -9.55 0.79 5.97
C LEU A 347 -10.62 -0.32 5.97
N GLY A 348 -11.90 0.05 6.17
CA GLY A 348 -13.03 -0.86 6.12
C GLY A 348 -13.26 -1.48 4.75
N CYS A 349 -13.16 -0.68 3.70
CA CYS A 349 -13.18 -1.17 2.31
C CYS A 349 -12.13 -2.26 2.10
N THR A 350 -10.90 -2.03 2.55
CA THR A 350 -9.78 -2.98 2.46
C THR A 350 -10.03 -4.27 3.24
N ARG A 351 -10.58 -4.19 4.46
CA ARG A 351 -10.96 -5.38 5.25
C ARG A 351 -12.10 -6.19 4.61
N ASN A 352 -13.06 -5.54 3.95
CA ASN A 352 -14.12 -6.24 3.22
C ASN A 352 -13.55 -7.03 2.01
N VAL A 353 -12.57 -6.45 1.31
CA VAL A 353 -11.84 -7.14 0.23
C VAL A 353 -11.02 -8.31 0.79
N LEU A 354 -10.36 -8.15 1.94
CA LEU A 354 -9.65 -9.27 2.59
C LEU A 354 -10.59 -10.43 2.94
N GLU A 355 -11.75 -10.14 3.54
CA GLU A 355 -12.76 -11.15 3.89
C GLU A 355 -13.29 -11.87 2.64
N PHE A 356 -13.54 -11.13 1.56
CA PHE A 356 -13.89 -11.70 0.25
C PHE A 356 -12.78 -12.61 -0.30
N LEU A 357 -11.50 -12.21 -0.23
CA LEU A 357 -10.38 -13.04 -0.70
C LEU A 357 -10.26 -14.35 0.08
N TYR A 358 -10.50 -14.35 1.40
CA TYR A 358 -10.56 -15.59 2.19
C TYR A 358 -11.78 -16.46 1.81
N ARG A 359 -12.94 -15.87 1.49
CA ARG A 359 -14.08 -16.62 0.95
C ARG A 359 -13.78 -17.21 -0.43
N ALA A 360 -13.11 -16.47 -1.32
CA ALA A 360 -12.66 -16.97 -2.61
C ALA A 360 -11.59 -18.08 -2.48
N ALA A 361 -10.69 -17.98 -1.50
CA ALA A 361 -9.72 -19.03 -1.16
C ALA A 361 -10.43 -20.33 -0.75
N SER A 362 -11.58 -20.28 -0.07
CA SER A 362 -12.38 -21.48 0.27
C SER A 362 -13.01 -22.19 -0.95
N ARG A 363 -13.01 -21.55 -2.13
CA ARG A 363 -13.52 -22.11 -3.41
C ARG A 363 -12.42 -22.33 -4.45
N THR A 364 -11.15 -22.25 -4.07
CA THR A 364 -10.02 -22.41 -4.98
C THR A 364 -8.93 -23.28 -4.36
N PHE A 365 -8.03 -23.82 -5.18
CA PHE A 365 -6.93 -24.67 -4.72
C PHE A 365 -5.60 -24.15 -5.27
N HIS A 366 -4.68 -23.77 -4.38
CA HIS A 366 -3.36 -23.22 -4.72
C HIS A 366 -3.37 -22.06 -5.75
N SER A 367 -4.47 -21.29 -5.80
CA SER A 367 -4.65 -20.17 -6.73
C SER A 367 -3.58 -19.08 -6.54
N THR A 368 -2.73 -18.90 -7.56
CA THR A 368 -1.70 -17.85 -7.52
C THR A 368 -2.29 -16.43 -7.59
N PRO A 369 -3.36 -16.14 -8.35
CA PRO A 369 -4.01 -14.82 -8.30
C PRO A 369 -4.49 -14.45 -6.90
N ILE A 370 -5.18 -15.36 -6.19
CA ILE A 370 -5.71 -15.08 -4.86
C ILE A 370 -4.59 -14.91 -3.84
N LEU A 371 -3.52 -15.72 -3.89
CA LEU A 371 -2.35 -15.53 -3.04
C LEU A 371 -1.65 -14.19 -3.29
N ARG A 372 -1.44 -13.78 -4.55
CA ARG A 372 -0.91 -12.47 -4.95
C ARG A 372 -1.75 -11.30 -4.40
N HIS A 373 -3.07 -11.44 -4.41
CA HIS A 373 -3.98 -10.46 -3.82
C HIS A 373 -3.94 -10.43 -2.30
N LEU A 374 -3.85 -11.59 -1.64
CA LEU A 374 -3.68 -11.68 -0.19
C LEU A 374 -2.37 -11.02 0.27
N ILE A 375 -1.25 -11.21 -0.47
CA ILE A 375 0.01 -10.49 -0.23
C ILE A 375 -0.25 -8.97 -0.27
N THR A 376 -0.88 -8.49 -1.35
CA THR A 376 -1.18 -7.05 -1.56
C THR A 376 -2.05 -6.48 -0.43
N VAL A 377 -3.12 -7.18 -0.05
CA VAL A 377 -4.13 -6.65 0.90
C VAL A 377 -3.64 -6.75 2.34
N HIS A 378 -2.93 -7.82 2.73
CA HIS A 378 -2.27 -7.84 4.03
C HIS A 378 -1.16 -6.80 4.13
N ALA A 379 -0.38 -6.58 3.05
CA ALA A 379 0.61 -5.50 3.00
C ALA A 379 -0.04 -4.11 3.21
N SER A 380 -1.15 -3.81 2.51
CA SER A 380 -1.85 -2.54 2.67
C SER A 380 -2.50 -2.38 4.04
N LEU A 381 -2.84 -3.47 4.75
CA LEU A 381 -3.31 -3.44 6.14
C LEU A 381 -2.19 -3.38 7.19
N ALA A 382 -0.93 -3.27 6.79
CA ALA A 382 0.26 -3.40 7.65
C ALA A 382 0.36 -4.76 8.39
N GLU A 383 -0.34 -5.79 7.92
CA GLU A 383 -0.32 -7.18 8.43
C GLU A 383 0.84 -7.96 7.78
N PHE A 384 2.04 -7.39 7.84
CA PHE A 384 3.21 -7.80 7.06
C PHE A 384 3.65 -9.26 7.30
N ASP A 385 3.46 -9.82 8.50
CA ASP A 385 3.73 -11.24 8.77
C ASP A 385 2.77 -12.18 8.02
N LEU A 386 1.51 -11.78 7.82
CA LEU A 386 0.54 -12.56 7.03
C LEU A 386 0.82 -12.41 5.53
N ALA A 387 1.14 -11.19 5.07
CA ALA A 387 1.60 -10.95 3.71
C ALA A 387 2.84 -11.82 3.37
N THR A 388 3.79 -11.91 4.31
CA THR A 388 5.01 -12.72 4.17
C THR A 388 4.73 -14.22 4.10
N LYS A 389 3.74 -14.74 4.86
CA LYS A 389 3.32 -16.16 4.78
C LYS A 389 2.58 -16.49 3.48
N ALA A 390 1.75 -15.56 3.00
CA ALA A 390 1.11 -15.68 1.69
C ALA A 390 2.15 -15.67 0.55
N LEU A 391 3.19 -14.83 0.68
CA LEU A 391 4.34 -14.79 -0.23
C LEU A 391 5.12 -16.12 -0.23
N ASP A 392 5.43 -16.70 0.93
CA ASP A 392 6.14 -17.98 1.00
C ASP A 392 5.37 -19.09 0.27
N SER A 393 4.04 -19.14 0.47
CA SER A 393 3.15 -20.08 -0.21
C SER A 393 3.14 -19.85 -1.73
N TYR A 394 3.09 -18.58 -2.17
CA TYR A 394 3.13 -18.20 -3.59
C TYR A 394 4.47 -18.57 -4.24
N ILE A 395 5.60 -18.24 -3.61
CA ILE A 395 6.96 -18.60 -4.06
C ILE A 395 7.10 -20.11 -4.20
N GLU A 396 6.61 -20.89 -3.23
CA GLU A 396 6.70 -22.35 -3.26
C GLU A 396 5.90 -22.95 -4.44
N ILE A 397 4.67 -22.49 -4.65
CA ILE A 397 3.81 -22.94 -5.76
C ILE A 397 4.44 -22.58 -7.11
N ILE A 398 4.84 -21.32 -7.30
CA ILE A 398 5.47 -20.84 -8.54
C ILE A 398 6.79 -21.56 -8.82
N SER A 399 7.66 -21.73 -7.81
CA SER A 399 8.96 -22.40 -7.99
C SER A 399 8.79 -23.86 -8.40
N LYS A 400 7.85 -24.58 -7.77
CA LYS A 400 7.50 -25.96 -8.16
C LYS A 400 6.91 -26.02 -9.57
N GLY A 401 6.05 -25.07 -9.92
CA GLY A 401 5.44 -24.97 -11.24
C GLY A 401 6.46 -24.72 -12.35
N LYS A 402 7.34 -23.72 -12.18
CA LYS A 402 8.45 -23.44 -13.11
C LYS A 402 9.37 -24.65 -13.29
N ALA A 403 9.73 -25.33 -12.20
CA ALA A 403 10.56 -26.55 -12.25
C ALA A 403 9.86 -27.76 -12.93
N ARG A 404 8.52 -27.80 -12.98
CA ARG A 404 7.75 -28.80 -13.75
C ARG A 404 7.61 -28.38 -15.21
N ALA A 405 7.39 -27.09 -15.49
CA ALA A 405 7.32 -26.54 -16.84
C ALA A 405 8.64 -26.74 -17.60
N GLU A 406 9.79 -26.49 -16.95
CA GLU A 406 11.13 -26.73 -17.53
C GLU A 406 11.37 -28.22 -17.85
N LYS A 407 10.86 -29.14 -17.03
CA LYS A 407 10.99 -30.59 -17.26
C LYS A 407 10.05 -31.15 -18.34
N THR A 408 8.87 -30.56 -18.49
CA THR A 408 7.80 -31.08 -19.37
C THR A 408 7.65 -30.32 -20.68
N GLY A 409 8.22 -29.12 -20.79
CA GLY A 409 8.08 -28.24 -21.95
C GLY A 409 6.68 -27.62 -22.10
N LYS A 410 5.81 -27.70 -21.07
CA LYS A 410 4.44 -27.19 -21.09
C LYS A 410 4.24 -26.14 -20.00
N HIS A 411 3.47 -25.10 -20.29
CA HIS A 411 2.98 -24.17 -19.27
C HIS A 411 1.93 -24.89 -18.41
N GLU A 412 1.92 -24.62 -17.10
CA GLU A 412 0.89 -25.15 -16.21
C GLU A 412 -0.34 -24.24 -16.22
N LEU A 413 -1.54 -24.82 -16.29
CA LEU A 413 -2.79 -24.06 -16.25
C LEU A 413 -3.04 -23.54 -14.83
N GLY A 414 -3.50 -22.30 -14.70
CA GLY A 414 -3.80 -21.67 -13.41
C GLY A 414 -2.62 -21.04 -12.66
N LEU A 415 -1.43 -20.95 -13.26
CA LEU A 415 -0.31 -20.17 -12.70
C LEU A 415 -0.25 -18.76 -13.31
N ASP A 416 0.13 -17.79 -12.48
CA ASP A 416 0.43 -16.42 -12.88
C ASP A 416 1.53 -16.38 -13.96
N ASN A 417 1.33 -15.55 -14.98
CA ASN A 417 2.33 -15.29 -16.03
C ASN A 417 3.65 -14.78 -15.43
N ASP A 418 4.77 -15.11 -16.08
CA ASP A 418 6.12 -14.72 -15.64
C ASP A 418 6.25 -13.24 -15.24
N ASP A 419 5.67 -12.34 -16.04
CA ASP A 419 5.72 -10.91 -15.75
C ASP A 419 4.99 -10.56 -14.44
N ILE A 420 3.81 -11.13 -14.19
CA ILE A 420 3.04 -10.95 -12.95
C ILE A 420 3.83 -11.46 -11.75
N VAL A 421 4.51 -12.61 -11.89
CA VAL A 421 5.42 -13.15 -10.87
C VAL A 421 6.56 -12.17 -10.57
N LEU A 422 7.21 -11.60 -11.60
CA LEU A 422 8.30 -10.64 -11.44
C LEU A 422 7.85 -9.36 -10.72
N TYR A 423 6.69 -8.79 -11.08
CA TYR A 423 6.12 -7.64 -10.36
C TYR A 423 5.82 -7.98 -8.90
N THR A 424 5.13 -9.10 -8.65
CA THR A 424 4.68 -9.51 -7.31
C THR A 424 5.84 -9.70 -6.35
N VAL A 425 6.91 -10.39 -6.78
CA VAL A 425 8.08 -10.61 -5.92
C VAL A 425 8.94 -9.35 -5.79
N SER A 426 9.00 -8.48 -6.79
CA SER A 426 9.74 -7.21 -6.70
C SER A 426 9.08 -6.20 -5.75
N GLU A 427 7.75 -6.08 -5.77
CA GLU A 427 7.02 -5.24 -4.81
C GLU A 427 7.03 -5.83 -3.40
N ALA A 428 7.07 -7.17 -3.26
CA ALA A 428 7.33 -7.82 -1.98
C ALA A 428 8.76 -7.55 -1.46
N ILE A 429 9.79 -7.56 -2.32
CA ILE A 429 11.16 -7.16 -1.96
C ILE A 429 11.17 -5.71 -1.44
N LYS A 430 10.53 -4.78 -2.15
CA LYS A 430 10.38 -3.38 -1.70
C LYS A 430 9.79 -3.31 -0.29
N LEU A 431 8.70 -4.02 -0.03
CA LEU A 431 8.06 -4.09 1.28
C LEU A 431 9.00 -4.59 2.39
N LEU A 432 9.73 -5.68 2.15
CA LEU A 432 10.71 -6.23 3.09
C LEU A 432 11.87 -5.25 3.36
N CYS A 433 12.35 -4.55 2.33
CA CYS A 433 13.43 -3.58 2.42
C CYS A 433 13.03 -2.29 3.14
N LEU A 434 11.79 -1.82 3.00
CA LEU A 434 11.33 -0.56 3.60
C LEU A 434 10.86 -0.72 5.06
N TYR A 435 10.02 -1.73 5.34
CA TYR A 435 9.34 -1.87 6.64
C TYR A 435 9.96 -2.93 7.55
N GLY A 436 10.87 -3.75 7.02
CA GLY A 436 11.50 -4.84 7.76
C GLY A 436 12.80 -4.44 8.49
N GLU A 437 13.24 -5.30 9.41
CA GLU A 437 14.60 -5.34 9.96
C GLU A 437 15.54 -6.31 9.22
N SER A 438 16.78 -6.46 9.71
CA SER A 438 17.85 -7.35 9.21
C SER A 438 17.38 -8.74 8.73
N LYS A 439 16.53 -9.45 9.50
CA LYS A 439 16.00 -10.77 9.11
C LYS A 439 15.17 -10.75 7.82
N HIS A 440 14.50 -9.64 7.54
CA HIS A 440 13.70 -9.43 6.33
C HIS A 440 14.57 -8.92 5.17
N ALA A 441 15.63 -8.15 5.45
CA ALA A 441 16.63 -7.77 4.46
C ALA A 441 17.36 -8.99 3.88
N LEU A 442 17.71 -9.98 4.73
CA LEU A 442 18.23 -11.28 4.26
C LEU A 442 17.23 -11.99 3.34
N LYS A 443 15.96 -12.08 3.76
CA LYS A 443 14.90 -12.68 2.95
C LYS A 443 14.70 -11.95 1.61
N ALA A 444 14.76 -10.62 1.61
CA ALA A 444 14.69 -9.82 0.38
C ALA A 444 15.85 -10.17 -0.58
N TYR A 445 17.06 -10.39 -0.05
CA TYR A 445 18.22 -10.83 -0.82
C TYR A 445 18.05 -12.25 -1.39
N GLU A 446 17.52 -13.20 -0.61
CA GLU A 446 17.18 -14.55 -1.08
C GLU A 446 16.11 -14.52 -2.21
N LEU A 447 15.11 -13.63 -2.10
CA LEU A 447 14.14 -13.38 -3.16
C LEU A 447 14.79 -12.75 -4.40
N GLY A 448 15.74 -11.81 -4.23
CA GLY A 448 16.52 -11.25 -5.34
C GLY A 448 17.35 -12.30 -6.09
N GLN A 449 17.99 -13.22 -5.37
CA GLN A 449 18.65 -14.39 -5.96
C GLN A 449 17.65 -15.29 -6.72
N THR A 450 16.46 -15.50 -6.15
CA THR A 450 15.39 -16.30 -6.75
C THR A 450 14.90 -15.68 -8.07
N ILE A 451 14.63 -14.36 -8.10
CA ILE A 451 14.31 -13.63 -9.33
C ILE A 451 15.44 -13.80 -10.36
N SER A 452 16.70 -13.62 -9.95
CA SER A 452 17.83 -13.79 -10.87
C SER A 452 17.90 -15.19 -11.47
N SER A 453 17.57 -16.24 -10.69
CA SER A 453 17.50 -17.61 -11.21
C SER A 453 16.38 -17.78 -12.25
N TRP A 454 15.21 -17.19 -12.03
CA TRP A 454 14.08 -17.23 -12.97
C TRP A 454 14.32 -16.44 -14.26
N LEU A 455 15.17 -15.40 -14.23
CA LEU A 455 15.60 -14.68 -15.44
C LEU A 455 16.53 -15.52 -16.33
N HIS A 456 17.28 -16.46 -15.75
CA HIS A 456 18.19 -17.38 -16.46
C HIS A 456 17.55 -18.73 -16.83
N GLN A 457 16.39 -19.07 -16.27
CA GLN A 457 15.69 -20.34 -16.51
C GLN A 457 15.17 -20.44 -17.95
N LYS A 458 15.29 -21.63 -18.57
CA LYS A 458 14.79 -21.88 -19.93
C LYS A 458 13.26 -21.97 -19.91
N ARG A 459 12.61 -21.27 -20.84
CA ARG A 459 11.15 -21.14 -20.89
C ARG A 459 10.53 -22.00 -21.99
N PRO A 460 9.44 -22.73 -21.74
CA PRO A 460 8.57 -23.19 -22.83
C PRO A 460 7.92 -21.97 -23.50
N ARG A 461 7.59 -22.05 -24.80
CA ARG A 461 6.81 -20.99 -25.45
C ARG A 461 5.47 -20.82 -24.72
N SER A 462 5.28 -19.64 -24.15
CA SER A 462 3.97 -19.18 -23.67
C SER A 462 2.97 -19.24 -24.83
N SER A 463 1.73 -19.66 -24.54
CA SER A 463 0.61 -19.64 -25.48
C SER A 463 0.05 -18.21 -25.68
N SER A 464 0.92 -17.20 -25.70
CA SER A 464 0.59 -15.79 -25.90
C SER A 464 0.46 -15.38 -27.38
N ALA A 465 0.64 -16.32 -28.31
CA ALA A 465 0.21 -16.18 -29.70
C ALA A 465 -1.18 -16.81 -29.87
N GLY A 466 -2.23 -15.98 -29.90
CA GLY A 466 -3.59 -16.43 -30.07
C GLY A 466 -3.89 -16.95 -31.48
N SER A 467 -3.77 -18.26 -31.68
CA SER A 467 -4.37 -18.98 -32.81
C SER A 467 -5.12 -20.21 -32.30
N LYS A 468 -6.40 -20.35 -32.67
CA LYS A 468 -7.33 -21.37 -32.15
C LYS A 468 -7.24 -22.73 -32.86
N GLU A 469 -6.16 -22.98 -33.59
CA GLU A 469 -5.96 -24.23 -34.34
C GLU A 469 -4.65 -24.91 -33.89
N TYR A 470 -4.80 -25.92 -33.04
CA TYR A 470 -3.72 -26.76 -32.57
C TYR A 470 -3.60 -27.99 -33.48
N ASP A 471 -2.66 -27.96 -34.42
CA ASP A 471 -2.29 -29.14 -35.23
C ASP A 471 -1.27 -30.01 -34.47
N PRO A 472 -1.60 -31.25 -34.08
CA PRO A 472 -0.68 -32.13 -33.37
C PRO A 472 0.56 -32.56 -34.17
N SER A 473 0.58 -32.37 -35.50
CA SER A 473 1.64 -32.87 -36.37
C SER A 473 2.93 -32.04 -36.36
N LEU A 474 2.89 -30.80 -35.88
CA LEU A 474 4.04 -29.88 -35.84
C LEU A 474 4.91 -29.99 -34.57
N ALA A 475 4.59 -30.92 -33.66
CA ALA A 475 5.21 -31.03 -32.33
C ALA A 475 6.69 -31.50 -32.29
N SER A 476 7.37 -31.62 -33.43
CA SER A 476 8.72 -32.23 -33.52
C SER A 476 9.88 -31.25 -33.77
N GLU A 477 9.64 -29.95 -33.96
CA GLU A 477 10.73 -28.97 -34.02
C GLU A 477 11.18 -28.54 -32.62
N LYS A 478 12.45 -28.80 -32.30
CA LYS A 478 13.13 -28.24 -31.12
C LYS A 478 13.45 -26.76 -31.39
N VAL A 479 12.46 -25.89 -31.25
CA VAL A 479 12.64 -24.44 -31.38
C VAL A 479 13.27 -23.86 -30.10
N GLU A 480 14.17 -22.90 -30.26
CA GLU A 480 14.91 -22.27 -29.16
C GLU A 480 14.00 -21.39 -28.27
N ALA A 481 14.36 -21.27 -26.99
CA ALA A 481 13.56 -20.57 -25.98
C ALA A 481 13.86 -19.07 -25.95
N GLU A 482 12.92 -18.25 -26.41
CA GLU A 482 13.01 -16.78 -26.36
C GLU A 482 12.63 -16.22 -24.98
N GLN A 483 13.35 -15.18 -24.52
CA GLN A 483 13.10 -14.47 -23.26
C GLN A 483 11.90 -13.49 -23.39
N LEU A 484 10.69 -14.04 -23.47
CA LEU A 484 9.45 -13.27 -23.65
C LEU A 484 8.92 -12.69 -22.31
N SER A 485 9.66 -11.76 -21.70
CA SER A 485 9.16 -10.86 -20.65
C SER A 485 9.12 -9.43 -21.15
N THR A 486 8.11 -8.66 -20.75
CA THR A 486 8.02 -7.24 -21.12
C THR A 486 9.17 -6.42 -20.53
N GLN A 487 9.55 -5.32 -21.19
CA GLN A 487 10.60 -4.43 -20.70
C GLN A 487 10.28 -3.86 -19.30
N SER A 488 9.01 -3.57 -19.01
CA SER A 488 8.55 -3.09 -17.70
C SER A 488 8.66 -4.19 -16.62
N ALA A 489 8.38 -5.46 -16.93
CA ALA A 489 8.58 -6.56 -16.00
C ALA A 489 10.07 -6.85 -15.73
N LEU A 490 10.92 -6.72 -16.76
CA LEU A 490 12.37 -6.80 -16.60
C LEU A 490 12.92 -5.63 -15.77
N ALA A 491 12.40 -4.40 -15.96
CA ALA A 491 12.74 -3.26 -15.11
C ALA A 491 12.37 -3.55 -13.65
N ALA A 492 11.12 -3.97 -13.37
CA ALA A 492 10.71 -4.34 -12.01
C ALA A 492 11.62 -5.42 -11.38
N ALA A 493 11.99 -6.45 -12.15
CA ALA A 493 12.90 -7.50 -11.70
C ALA A 493 14.29 -6.97 -11.32
N TYR A 494 14.90 -6.13 -12.18
CA TYR A 494 16.23 -5.56 -11.91
C TYR A 494 16.20 -4.51 -10.79
N LYS A 495 15.10 -3.75 -10.63
CA LYS A 495 14.82 -2.92 -9.44
C LYS A 495 14.85 -3.76 -8.16
N GLY A 496 14.09 -4.86 -8.12
CA GLY A 496 14.04 -5.76 -6.96
C GLY A 496 15.39 -6.39 -6.63
N ILE A 497 16.12 -6.88 -7.64
CA ILE A 497 17.49 -7.40 -7.47
C ILE A 497 18.41 -6.32 -6.89
N GLY A 498 18.38 -5.10 -7.44
CA GLY A 498 19.21 -4.00 -6.98
C GLY A 498 18.91 -3.57 -5.54
N GLN A 499 17.64 -3.31 -5.26
CA GLN A 499 17.16 -2.88 -3.94
C GLN A 499 17.46 -3.90 -2.84
N SER A 500 17.27 -5.20 -3.12
CA SER A 500 17.58 -6.26 -2.16
C SER A 500 19.07 -6.36 -1.83
N LYS A 501 19.96 -6.23 -2.84
CA LYS A 501 21.42 -6.25 -2.63
C LYS A 501 21.92 -5.02 -1.87
N ALA A 502 21.47 -3.82 -2.24
CA ALA A 502 21.82 -2.59 -1.53
C ALA A 502 21.38 -2.65 -0.05
N THR A 503 20.15 -3.09 0.21
CA THR A 503 19.64 -3.22 1.58
C THR A 503 20.42 -4.26 2.40
N TRP A 504 20.78 -5.41 1.79
CA TRP A 504 21.52 -6.46 2.49
C TRP A 504 22.99 -6.08 2.76
N ALA A 505 23.63 -5.32 1.87
CA ALA A 505 25.00 -4.83 2.05
C ALA A 505 25.20 -4.07 3.37
N ARG A 506 24.17 -3.35 3.84
CA ARG A 506 24.16 -2.63 5.13
C ARG A 506 24.27 -3.54 6.37
N TYR A 507 23.89 -4.81 6.26
CA TYR A 507 23.90 -5.79 7.35
C TYR A 507 25.02 -6.84 7.25
N VAL A 508 25.67 -6.97 6.08
CA VAL A 508 26.79 -7.89 5.86
C VAL A 508 28.02 -7.45 6.64
N GLN A 509 28.71 -8.39 7.30
CA GLN A 509 29.93 -8.14 8.07
C GLN A 509 31.23 -8.14 7.23
N ASP A 510 31.24 -8.87 6.11
CA ASP A 510 32.41 -8.98 5.24
C ASP A 510 32.49 -7.77 4.30
N THR A 511 33.53 -6.95 4.47
CA THR A 511 33.80 -5.75 3.67
C THR A 511 33.89 -6.04 2.17
N LYS A 512 34.41 -7.20 1.75
CA LYS A 512 34.52 -7.55 0.33
C LYS A 512 33.15 -7.85 -0.26
N LEU A 513 32.41 -8.75 0.40
CA LEU A 513 31.05 -9.09 0.01
C LEU A 513 30.13 -7.85 0.01
N ARG A 514 30.33 -6.89 0.93
CA ARG A 514 29.61 -5.61 0.93
C ARG A 514 29.86 -4.82 -0.37
N SER A 515 31.12 -4.64 -0.75
CA SER A 515 31.50 -3.94 -2.00
C SER A 515 30.93 -4.66 -3.23
N ASP A 516 31.08 -5.98 -3.31
CA ASP A 516 30.57 -6.80 -4.42
C ASP A 516 29.04 -6.65 -4.55
N LEU A 517 28.31 -6.65 -3.42
CA LEU A 517 26.86 -6.44 -3.38
C LEU A 517 26.44 -5.03 -3.81
N GLN A 518 27.17 -3.98 -3.40
CA GLN A 518 26.92 -2.60 -3.82
C GLN A 518 27.15 -2.43 -5.33
N ASP A 519 28.27 -2.95 -5.86
CA ASP A 519 28.57 -2.91 -7.30
C ASP A 519 27.55 -3.72 -8.13
N GLU A 520 27.04 -4.84 -7.60
CA GLU A 520 25.95 -5.58 -8.22
C GLU A 520 24.58 -4.88 -8.11
N ALA A 521 24.35 -4.11 -7.04
CA ALA A 521 23.15 -3.32 -6.87
C ALA A 521 23.10 -2.18 -7.89
N ASP A 522 24.15 -1.36 -7.98
CA ASP A 522 24.27 -0.25 -8.93
C ASP A 522 24.09 -0.75 -10.38
N ARG A 523 24.78 -1.83 -10.77
CA ARG A 523 24.63 -2.44 -12.11
C ARG A 523 23.20 -2.89 -12.40
N SER A 524 22.48 -3.40 -11.40
CA SER A 524 21.08 -3.83 -11.54
C SER A 524 20.14 -2.62 -11.65
N LEU A 525 20.34 -1.59 -10.83
CA LEU A 525 19.53 -0.37 -10.82
C LEU A 525 19.73 0.48 -12.08
N VAL A 526 20.96 0.62 -12.58
CA VAL A 526 21.25 1.24 -13.90
C VAL A 526 20.53 0.51 -15.03
N ARG A 527 20.58 -0.83 -15.04
CA ARG A 527 19.86 -1.65 -16.03
C ARG A 527 18.35 -1.48 -15.92
N SER A 528 17.82 -1.41 -14.70
CA SER A 528 16.42 -1.14 -14.42
C SER A 528 15.98 0.23 -14.95
N LEU A 529 16.78 1.27 -14.70
CA LEU A 529 16.51 2.64 -15.14
C LEU A 529 16.54 2.76 -16.66
N HIS A 530 17.49 2.12 -17.33
CA HIS A 530 17.54 2.04 -18.80
C HIS A 530 16.32 1.32 -19.40
N LEU A 531 15.84 0.25 -18.78
CA LEU A 531 14.65 -0.48 -19.23
C LEU A 531 13.35 0.31 -19.02
N ALA A 532 13.26 1.13 -17.96
CA ALA A 532 12.13 2.02 -17.71
C ALA A 532 12.18 3.32 -18.54
N GLY A 533 13.38 3.80 -18.87
CA GLY A 533 13.65 5.16 -19.35
C GLY A 533 13.23 5.51 -20.78
N GLN A 534 12.52 4.66 -21.50
CA GLN A 534 12.14 4.93 -22.91
C GLN A 534 11.00 5.95 -23.08
N SER A 535 10.46 6.52 -22.00
CA SER A 535 9.44 7.59 -22.08
C SER A 535 9.51 8.65 -20.97
N ASN A 536 9.84 8.27 -19.73
CA ASN A 536 10.24 9.15 -18.62
C ASN A 536 11.02 8.30 -17.60
N PRO A 537 11.98 8.85 -16.82
CA PRO A 537 12.61 8.08 -15.73
C PRO A 537 11.60 7.79 -14.61
N ASP A 538 11.69 6.61 -14.00
CA ASP A 538 11.00 6.35 -12.73
C ASP A 538 11.85 6.92 -11.59
N LEU A 539 11.35 7.98 -10.96
CA LEU A 539 12.03 8.68 -9.86
C LEU A 539 12.40 7.72 -8.72
N GLU A 540 11.57 6.70 -8.45
CA GLU A 540 11.85 5.69 -7.43
C GLU A 540 13.11 4.88 -7.73
N ILE A 541 13.35 4.52 -9.00
CA ILE A 541 14.55 3.79 -9.44
C ILE A 541 15.77 4.72 -9.39
N ALA A 542 15.61 5.98 -9.83
CA ALA A 542 16.68 6.98 -9.76
C ALA A 542 17.11 7.28 -8.32
N TYR A 543 16.15 7.41 -7.39
CA TYR A 543 16.43 7.56 -5.96
C TYR A 543 17.20 6.36 -5.40
N LEU A 544 16.74 5.13 -5.67
CA LEU A 544 17.44 3.91 -5.22
C LEU A 544 18.88 3.82 -5.76
N LEU A 545 19.10 4.20 -7.03
CA LEU A 545 20.43 4.22 -7.64
C LEU A 545 21.33 5.28 -7.00
N ALA A 546 20.85 6.53 -6.93
CA ALA A 546 21.62 7.63 -6.34
C ALA A 546 21.94 7.39 -4.86
N TYR A 547 21.03 6.77 -4.11
CA TYR A 547 21.26 6.40 -2.71
C TYR A 547 22.37 5.33 -2.59
N SER A 548 22.31 4.28 -3.43
CA SER A 548 23.33 3.22 -3.47
C SER A 548 24.71 3.77 -3.87
N GLN A 549 24.75 4.68 -4.85
CA GLN A 549 25.95 5.42 -5.24
C GLN A 549 26.50 6.31 -4.10
N ALA A 550 25.61 6.98 -3.35
CA ALA A 550 25.97 7.80 -2.19
C ALA A 550 26.57 6.95 -1.05
N GLU A 551 25.99 5.79 -0.74
CA GLU A 551 26.55 4.82 0.23
C GLU A 551 27.92 4.28 -0.20
N ARG A 552 28.18 4.19 -1.52
CA ARG A 552 29.49 3.83 -2.10
C ARG A 552 30.42 5.05 -2.26
N ARG A 553 30.03 6.23 -1.76
CA ARG A 553 30.72 7.53 -1.86
C ARG A 553 31.01 8.01 -3.29
N SER A 554 30.29 7.51 -4.31
CA SER A 554 30.34 8.05 -5.68
C SER A 554 29.43 9.27 -5.82
N ILE A 555 29.84 10.38 -5.20
CA ILE A 555 29.02 11.60 -5.09
C ILE A 555 28.66 12.20 -6.46
N ALA A 556 29.62 12.19 -7.40
CA ALA A 556 29.41 12.72 -8.75
C ALA A 556 28.33 11.95 -9.54
N ASP A 557 28.41 10.62 -9.56
CA ASP A 557 27.43 9.76 -10.25
C ASP A 557 26.03 9.90 -9.64
N ALA A 558 25.96 10.01 -8.32
CA ALA A 558 24.70 10.21 -7.59
C ALA A 558 24.08 11.58 -7.91
N MET A 559 24.88 12.65 -7.95
CA MET A 559 24.43 13.99 -8.36
C MET A 559 23.95 14.01 -9.82
N GLU A 560 24.66 13.37 -10.75
CA GLU A 560 24.24 13.25 -12.15
C GLU A 560 22.90 12.49 -12.25
N THR A 561 22.76 11.37 -11.54
CA THR A 561 21.53 10.56 -11.51
C THR A 561 20.34 11.37 -11.00
N VAL A 562 20.50 12.09 -9.90
CA VAL A 562 19.44 12.92 -9.30
C VAL A 562 19.05 14.09 -10.21
N THR A 563 20.02 14.87 -10.68
CA THR A 563 19.76 16.05 -11.52
C THR A 563 19.17 15.67 -12.87
N THR A 564 19.59 14.53 -13.44
CA THR A 564 19.00 13.95 -14.65
C THR A 564 17.54 13.56 -14.42
N ALA A 565 17.23 12.88 -13.31
CA ALA A 565 15.86 12.47 -12.99
C ALA A 565 14.93 13.69 -12.80
N LEU A 566 15.34 14.69 -12.01
CA LEU A 566 14.57 15.91 -11.77
C LEU A 566 14.36 16.73 -13.05
N SER A 567 15.39 16.85 -13.91
CA SER A 567 15.30 17.63 -15.14
C SER A 567 14.45 16.98 -16.25
N GLN A 568 14.26 15.66 -16.17
CA GLN A 568 13.43 14.87 -17.11
C GLN A 568 11.99 14.68 -16.62
N ASP A 569 11.69 14.89 -15.34
CA ASP A 569 10.34 14.82 -14.76
C ASP A 569 9.44 16.01 -15.19
N LYS A 570 9.11 16.06 -16.48
CA LYS A 570 8.33 17.12 -17.13
C LYS A 570 6.99 16.65 -17.68
N LYS A 571 6.65 15.36 -17.52
CA LYS A 571 5.49 14.73 -18.20
C LYS A 571 4.74 13.67 -17.39
N ARG A 572 4.98 13.51 -16.07
CA ARG A 572 4.26 12.54 -15.20
C ARG A 572 3.24 13.18 -14.25
N THR A 573 2.68 14.33 -14.64
CA THR A 573 1.36 14.80 -14.21
C THR A 573 0.31 14.19 -15.13
N GLY A 574 0.01 12.91 -14.90
CA GLY A 574 -1.09 12.22 -15.57
C GLY A 574 -2.38 13.02 -15.38
N THR A 575 -3.11 13.25 -16.47
CA THR A 575 -4.31 14.10 -16.49
C THR A 575 -5.48 13.42 -15.75
N SER A 576 -5.45 13.47 -14.42
CA SER A 576 -6.62 13.15 -13.61
C SER A 576 -7.67 14.22 -13.87
N LEU A 577 -8.79 13.84 -14.48
CA LEU A 577 -9.86 14.75 -14.92
C LEU A 577 -10.54 15.49 -13.75
N SER A 578 -10.27 15.08 -12.52
CA SER A 578 -10.83 15.64 -11.28
C SER A 578 -9.88 16.55 -10.49
N GLN A 579 -8.59 16.63 -10.84
CA GLN A 579 -7.60 17.39 -10.05
C GLN A 579 -7.44 18.83 -10.54
N SER A 580 -7.36 19.77 -9.59
CA SER A 580 -7.05 21.17 -9.90
C SER A 580 -5.58 21.36 -10.31
N PRO A 581 -5.22 22.42 -11.06
CA PRO A 581 -3.82 22.71 -11.37
C PRO A 581 -2.92 22.84 -10.13
N ALA A 582 -3.48 23.30 -9.01
CA ALA A 582 -2.79 23.37 -7.72
C ALA A 582 -2.49 21.98 -7.14
N GLU A 583 -3.47 21.07 -7.12
CA GLU A 583 -3.28 19.67 -6.69
C GLU A 583 -2.23 18.95 -7.56
N VAL A 584 -2.27 19.19 -8.87
CA VAL A 584 -1.31 18.63 -9.84
C VAL A 584 0.12 19.14 -9.58
N ALA A 585 0.28 20.40 -9.20
CA ALA A 585 1.57 20.97 -8.82
C ALA A 585 2.05 20.43 -7.46
N PHE A 586 1.16 20.36 -6.45
CA PHE A 586 1.47 19.78 -5.14
C PHE A 586 1.92 18.32 -5.24
N GLU A 587 1.21 17.50 -6.00
CA GLU A 587 1.56 16.09 -6.21
C GLU A 587 2.88 15.93 -7.00
N ALA A 588 3.30 16.93 -7.79
CA ALA A 588 4.63 16.94 -8.40
C ALA A 588 5.73 17.22 -7.36
N GLN A 589 5.56 18.22 -6.49
CA GLN A 589 6.56 18.55 -5.46
C GLN A 589 6.65 17.49 -4.36
N ARG A 590 5.50 17.00 -3.87
CA ARG A 590 5.41 15.90 -2.89
C ARG A 590 6.25 14.68 -3.30
N ARG A 591 6.16 14.27 -4.57
CA ARG A 591 6.95 13.14 -5.12
C ARG A 591 8.45 13.43 -5.26
N ARG A 592 8.88 14.69 -5.25
CA ARG A 592 10.30 15.07 -5.38
C ARG A 592 11.01 15.21 -4.04
N LEU A 593 10.27 15.37 -2.93
CA LEU A 593 10.84 15.64 -1.59
C LEU A 593 12.03 14.74 -1.19
N PRO A 594 11.97 13.40 -1.24
CA PRO A 594 13.12 12.55 -0.84
C PRO A 594 14.32 12.72 -1.77
N LEU A 595 14.06 13.00 -3.04
CA LEU A 595 15.06 13.09 -4.11
C LEU A 595 15.77 14.46 -4.07
N LEU A 596 15.04 15.53 -3.73
CA LEU A 596 15.59 16.85 -3.40
C LEU A 596 16.39 16.81 -2.08
N HIS A 597 15.90 16.11 -1.05
CA HIS A 597 16.65 15.98 0.19
C HIS A 597 17.94 15.17 0.02
N LEU A 598 17.92 14.10 -0.78
CA LEU A 598 19.15 13.40 -1.18
C LEU A 598 20.12 14.34 -1.93
N LEU A 599 19.62 15.20 -2.83
CA LEU A 599 20.44 16.21 -3.51
C LEU A 599 21.13 17.15 -2.53
N VAL A 600 20.41 17.66 -1.51
CA VAL A 600 20.99 18.51 -0.45
C VAL A 600 22.16 17.81 0.25
N LEU A 601 21.99 16.54 0.64
CA LEU A 601 23.07 15.79 1.28
C LEU A 601 24.27 15.59 0.34
N LEU A 602 24.03 15.29 -0.94
CA LEU A 602 25.09 15.17 -1.95
C LEU A 602 25.82 16.50 -2.21
N LEU A 603 25.11 17.62 -2.28
CA LEU A 603 25.69 18.96 -2.40
C LEU A 603 26.54 19.30 -1.18
N SER A 604 26.09 18.95 0.03
CA SER A 604 26.87 19.12 1.26
C SER A 604 28.16 18.27 1.26
N ALA A 605 28.08 17.00 0.81
CA ALA A 605 29.24 16.11 0.67
C ALA A 605 30.23 16.59 -0.39
N ASN A 606 29.77 17.37 -1.37
CA ASN A 606 30.59 18.02 -2.39
C ASN A 606 31.04 19.44 -1.99
N ASN A 607 30.89 19.82 -0.70
CA ASN A 607 31.21 21.13 -0.13
C ASN A 607 30.49 22.34 -0.79
N GLN A 608 29.31 22.13 -1.41
CA GLN A 608 28.53 23.18 -2.09
C GLN A 608 27.43 23.75 -1.17
N TYR A 609 27.81 24.19 0.04
CA TYR A 609 26.88 24.51 1.12
C TYR A 609 25.81 25.57 0.77
N ASP A 610 26.18 26.68 0.12
CA ASP A 610 25.23 27.71 -0.33
C ASP A 610 24.15 27.16 -1.28
N THR A 611 24.55 26.24 -2.16
CA THR A 611 23.61 25.60 -3.10
C THR A 611 22.72 24.58 -2.38
N ALA A 612 23.22 23.93 -1.33
CA ALA A 612 22.45 23.00 -0.51
C ALA A 612 21.38 23.75 0.31
N VAL A 613 21.72 24.90 0.90
CA VAL A 613 20.76 25.77 1.60
C VAL A 613 19.67 26.27 0.67
N THR A 614 20.04 26.85 -0.48
CA THR A 614 19.04 27.37 -1.44
C THR A 614 18.12 26.27 -1.99
N VAL A 615 18.62 25.04 -2.20
CA VAL A 615 17.79 23.89 -2.57
C VAL A 615 16.88 23.43 -1.41
N CYS A 616 17.33 23.49 -0.15
CA CYS A 616 16.44 23.26 1.01
C CYS A 616 15.28 24.26 1.06
N GLU A 617 15.60 25.55 1.05
CA GLU A 617 14.64 26.64 1.20
C GLU A 617 13.60 26.60 0.08
N THR A 618 14.04 26.55 -1.18
CA THR A 618 13.14 26.47 -2.34
C THR A 618 12.27 25.22 -2.32
N ALA A 619 12.80 24.04 -1.94
CA ALA A 619 12.00 22.82 -1.85
C ALA A 619 10.93 22.87 -0.74
N LEU A 620 11.23 23.51 0.39
CA LEU A 620 10.28 23.74 1.47
C LEU A 620 9.20 24.74 1.05
N GLU A 621 9.60 25.90 0.51
CA GLU A 621 8.70 26.97 0.04
C GLU A 621 7.76 26.47 -1.06
N GLU A 622 8.28 25.88 -2.14
CA GLU A 622 7.46 25.37 -3.26
C GLU A 622 6.45 24.31 -2.82
N THR A 623 6.80 23.48 -1.82
CA THR A 623 5.88 22.45 -1.27
C THR A 623 4.78 23.08 -0.42
N ILE A 624 5.13 24.04 0.44
CA ILE A 624 4.17 24.74 1.31
C ILE A 624 3.23 25.63 0.47
N ASP A 625 3.75 26.35 -0.53
CA ASP A 625 2.93 27.22 -1.38
C ASP A 625 2.01 26.44 -2.32
N ALA A 626 2.45 25.28 -2.82
CA ALA A 626 1.58 24.37 -3.55
C ALA A 626 0.42 23.85 -2.67
N ALA A 627 0.67 23.59 -1.37
CA ALA A 627 -0.37 23.23 -0.42
C ALA A 627 -1.33 24.41 -0.13
N ARG A 628 -0.82 25.63 0.07
CA ARG A 628 -1.63 26.85 0.21
C ARG A 628 -2.52 27.08 -1.01
N ALA A 629 -2.00 26.84 -2.22
CA ALA A 629 -2.79 26.95 -3.45
C ALA A 629 -3.96 25.94 -3.48
N CYS A 630 -3.77 24.72 -2.96
CA CYS A 630 -4.85 23.75 -2.82
C CYS A 630 -5.93 24.23 -1.82
N GLU A 631 -5.54 24.82 -0.69
CA GLU A 631 -6.49 25.37 0.30
C GLU A 631 -7.33 26.53 -0.24
N ARG A 632 -6.72 27.42 -1.04
CA ARG A 632 -7.45 28.50 -1.72
C ARG A 632 -8.52 27.94 -2.66
N VAL A 633 -8.18 26.91 -3.46
CA VAL A 633 -9.13 26.21 -4.34
C VAL A 633 -10.26 25.52 -3.55
N ILE A 634 -9.95 24.91 -2.40
CA ILE A 634 -10.94 24.24 -1.55
C ILE A 634 -11.88 25.23 -0.85
N SER A 635 -11.34 26.35 -0.36
CA SER A 635 -12.10 27.36 0.40
C SER A 635 -12.88 28.34 -0.48
N GLY A 636 -12.58 28.40 -1.79
CA GLY A 636 -13.31 29.23 -2.76
C GLY A 636 -12.97 30.72 -2.72
N HIS A 637 -11.88 31.10 -2.04
CA HIS A 637 -11.37 32.48 -2.06
C HIS A 637 -10.76 32.80 -3.44
N ALA A 638 -11.05 33.98 -3.97
CA ALA A 638 -10.48 34.45 -5.22
C ALA A 638 -9.02 34.90 -5.01
N GLU A 639 -8.22 34.88 -6.08
CA GLU A 639 -6.88 35.48 -6.09
C GLU A 639 -7.00 37.01 -5.88
N GLY A 640 -6.73 37.48 -4.65
CA GLY A 640 -6.76 38.91 -4.30
C GLY A 640 -7.09 39.25 -2.85
N ASP A 641 -7.76 38.37 -2.08
CA ASP A 641 -8.07 38.60 -0.66
C ASP A 641 -6.89 38.20 0.26
N ASP A 642 -5.76 38.91 0.15
CA ASP A 642 -4.48 38.59 0.81
C ASP A 642 -4.30 39.18 2.24
N GLU A 643 -5.36 39.73 2.87
CA GLU A 643 -5.18 40.59 4.07
C GLU A 643 -5.10 39.91 5.45
N ASP A 644 -5.28 38.58 5.61
CA ASP A 644 -5.28 37.95 6.96
C ASP A 644 -4.66 36.53 7.08
N TYR A 645 -3.93 36.03 6.08
CA TYR A 645 -3.21 34.75 6.23
C TYR A 645 -1.88 34.93 6.96
N SER A 646 -1.82 34.48 8.21
CA SER A 646 -0.57 34.37 8.98
C SER A 646 0.41 33.40 8.29
N TYR A 647 1.41 33.94 7.60
CA TYR A 647 2.48 33.18 6.94
C TYR A 647 3.28 32.26 7.90
N ALA A 648 3.11 32.44 9.22
CA ALA A 648 3.77 31.69 10.29
C ALA A 648 3.08 30.35 10.65
N GLU A 649 2.08 29.91 9.89
CA GLU A 649 1.39 28.63 10.10
C GLU A 649 1.43 27.75 8.84
N LEU A 650 1.54 26.43 9.03
CA LEU A 650 1.51 25.47 7.94
C LEU A 650 0.07 25.19 7.47
N PRO A 651 -0.14 24.98 6.15
CA PRO A 651 -1.43 24.53 5.61
C PRO A 651 -1.93 23.24 6.26
N ALA A 652 -3.20 23.22 6.66
CA ALA A 652 -3.88 22.01 7.10
C ALA A 652 -3.89 20.95 5.99
N TYR A 653 -4.02 21.37 4.72
CA TYR A 653 -3.93 20.49 3.55
C TYR A 653 -2.62 19.70 3.50
N LEU A 654 -1.51 20.28 3.96
CA LEU A 654 -0.21 19.60 4.01
C LEU A 654 -0.19 18.50 5.10
N ALA A 655 -0.80 18.77 6.26
CA ALA A 655 -0.96 17.78 7.32
C ALA A 655 -1.95 16.65 6.96
N GLU A 656 -2.95 16.92 6.12
CA GLU A 656 -3.94 15.93 5.64
C GLU A 656 -3.43 15.04 4.50
N ASN A 657 -2.63 15.58 3.56
CA ASN A 657 -2.31 14.90 2.29
C ASN A 657 -0.89 14.32 2.18
N LEU A 658 0.01 14.61 3.14
CA LEU A 658 1.31 13.93 3.22
C LEU A 658 1.22 12.62 4.02
N LEU A 659 1.90 11.58 3.52
CA LEU A 659 2.17 10.35 4.28
C LEU A 659 3.12 10.65 5.45
N ASP A 660 3.06 9.83 6.52
CA ASP A 660 3.92 10.01 7.69
C ASP A 660 5.44 10.04 7.32
N THR A 661 5.89 9.23 6.35
CA THR A 661 7.27 9.27 5.83
C THR A 661 7.62 10.56 5.08
N GLU A 662 6.63 11.21 4.45
CA GLU A 662 6.82 12.45 3.70
C GLU A 662 6.84 13.65 4.66
N LYS A 663 6.02 13.59 5.73
CA LYS A 663 6.09 14.52 6.87
C LYS A 663 7.42 14.44 7.60
N GLU A 664 7.94 13.22 7.83
CA GLU A 664 9.30 13.01 8.34
C GLU A 664 10.33 13.61 7.37
N CYS A 665 10.25 13.32 6.07
CA CYS A 665 11.16 13.87 5.07
C CYS A 665 11.19 15.41 5.08
N LEU A 666 10.02 16.06 5.22
CA LEU A 666 9.91 17.53 5.30
C LEU A 666 10.61 18.10 6.55
N LEU A 667 10.42 17.46 7.71
CA LEU A 667 11.14 17.81 8.94
C LEU A 667 12.65 17.56 8.82
N GLN A 668 13.06 16.44 8.22
CA GLN A 668 14.48 16.10 8.07
C GLN A 668 15.17 17.04 7.08
N LEU A 669 14.47 17.53 6.05
CA LEU A 669 14.92 18.60 5.17
C LEU A 669 15.13 19.90 5.96
N LYS A 670 14.16 20.29 6.80
CA LYS A 670 14.28 21.47 7.69
C LYS A 670 15.42 21.36 8.70
N ILE A 671 15.65 20.19 9.28
CA ILE A 671 16.80 19.94 10.16
C ILE A 671 18.12 20.08 9.39
N SER A 672 18.14 19.68 8.11
CA SER A 672 19.33 19.79 7.26
C SER A 672 19.62 21.24 6.84
N GLU A 673 18.58 22.04 6.52
CA GLU A 673 18.67 23.50 6.37
C GLU A 673 19.29 24.15 7.62
N MET A 674 18.75 23.86 8.81
CA MET A 674 19.25 24.40 10.07
C MET A 674 20.72 24.02 10.34
N GLU A 675 21.12 22.78 10.03
CA GLU A 675 22.49 22.33 10.29
C GLU A 675 23.50 22.92 9.30
N LEU A 676 23.11 23.15 8.04
CA LEU A 676 23.89 23.89 7.05
C LEU A 676 24.04 25.37 7.44
N LEU A 677 22.95 26.03 7.86
CA LEU A 677 23.00 27.44 8.27
C LEU A 677 23.86 27.65 9.52
N VAL A 678 23.83 26.73 10.49
CA VAL A 678 24.75 26.76 11.65
C VAL A 678 26.22 26.57 11.26
N LEU A 679 26.50 25.92 10.12
CA LEU A 679 27.85 25.79 9.58
C LEU A 679 28.31 27.05 8.82
N MET A 680 27.37 27.91 8.38
CA MET A 680 27.64 29.08 7.52
C MET A 680 27.48 30.45 8.22
N GLU A 681 26.38 30.70 8.92
CA GLU A 681 25.88 32.06 9.27
C GLU A 681 25.92 32.40 10.77
N ASP A 682 26.80 31.74 11.52
CA ASP A 682 26.93 31.82 12.99
C ASP A 682 25.77 31.17 13.79
N ILE A 683 26.11 30.70 14.99
CA ILE A 683 25.29 29.80 15.81
C ILE A 683 23.99 30.50 16.28
N SER A 684 24.02 31.85 16.38
CA SER A 684 22.89 32.66 16.85
C SER A 684 21.58 32.48 16.06
N TYR A 685 21.65 32.09 14.78
CA TYR A 685 20.48 31.78 13.94
C TYR A 685 19.68 30.57 14.46
N ALA A 686 20.36 29.58 15.07
CA ALA A 686 19.75 28.34 15.54
C ALA A 686 18.65 28.58 16.58
N ALA A 687 18.79 29.61 17.43
CA ALA A 687 17.92 29.86 18.56
C ALA A 687 16.46 30.11 18.18
N ILE A 688 16.22 30.85 17.09
CA ILE A 688 14.88 31.15 16.59
C ILE A 688 14.28 29.89 15.92
N LYS A 689 15.07 29.20 15.10
CA LYS A 689 14.62 28.04 14.32
C LYS A 689 14.27 26.81 15.16
N ARG A 690 14.82 26.66 16.38
CA ARG A 690 14.39 25.59 17.31
C ARG A 690 12.89 25.60 17.61
N GLN A 691 12.29 26.78 17.77
CA GLN A 691 10.85 26.91 18.04
C GLN A 691 10.00 26.65 16.79
N GLU A 692 10.47 27.12 15.63
CA GLU A 692 9.86 26.85 14.31
C GLU A 692 9.78 25.34 14.03
N LEU A 693 10.86 24.59 14.30
CA LEU A 693 10.93 23.13 14.12
C LEU A 693 9.95 22.37 15.04
N LEU A 694 9.85 22.76 16.31
CA LEU A 694 8.89 22.14 17.24
C LEU A 694 7.44 22.46 16.87
N LYS A 695 7.15 23.70 16.44
CA LYS A 695 5.82 24.09 15.93
C LYS A 695 5.47 23.30 14.66
N MET A 696 6.42 23.16 13.73
CA MET A 696 6.26 22.36 12.51
C MET A 696 5.94 20.90 12.83
N TYR A 697 6.65 20.28 13.78
CA TYR A 697 6.33 18.92 14.24
C TYR A 697 4.89 18.83 14.80
N GLU A 698 4.50 19.74 15.69
CA GLU A 698 3.16 19.72 16.31
C GLU A 698 2.03 19.93 15.27
N GLN A 699 2.27 20.76 14.23
CA GLN A 699 1.31 20.94 13.13
C GLN A 699 1.22 19.72 12.19
N LEU A 700 2.31 18.97 11.99
CA LEU A 700 2.34 17.79 11.10
C LEU A 700 1.81 16.51 11.74
N PHE A 701 2.14 16.28 13.01
CA PHE A 701 1.92 15.02 13.73
C PHE A 701 0.98 15.16 14.94
N GLY A 702 0.70 16.37 15.39
CA GLY A 702 0.01 16.61 16.65
C GLY A 702 0.88 16.34 17.88
N ASN A 703 0.29 16.49 19.06
CA ASN A 703 0.99 16.25 20.32
C ASN A 703 0.83 14.77 20.75
N PRO A 704 1.92 13.98 20.87
CA PRO A 704 1.83 12.57 21.25
C PRO A 704 1.58 12.34 22.74
N ARG A 705 1.68 13.37 23.59
CA ARG A 705 1.37 13.28 25.02
C ARG A 705 -0.15 13.39 25.22
N PRO A 706 -0.78 12.52 26.03
CA PRO A 706 -2.22 12.63 26.30
C PRO A 706 -2.52 13.97 26.97
N LYS A 707 -3.50 14.71 26.45
CA LYS A 707 -3.96 15.96 27.05
C LYS A 707 -4.48 15.67 28.45
N SER A 708 -3.80 16.20 29.47
CA SER A 708 -4.32 16.19 30.85
C SER A 708 -5.72 16.83 30.85
N PRO A 709 -6.70 16.27 31.58
CA PRO A 709 -8.00 16.93 31.73
C PRO A 709 -7.77 18.35 32.27
N ALA A 710 -8.38 19.34 31.60
CA ALA A 710 -8.20 20.74 31.96
C ALA A 710 -8.79 21.01 33.36
N PRO A 711 -8.11 21.75 34.24
CA PRO A 711 -8.67 22.12 35.53
C PRO A 711 -9.87 23.04 35.32
N THR A 712 -11.02 22.65 35.88
CA THR A 712 -12.27 23.39 35.76
C THR A 712 -12.14 24.78 36.41
N THR A 713 -12.54 25.82 35.69
CA THR A 713 -12.41 27.22 36.10
C THR A 713 -13.32 27.56 37.29
N GLY A 714 -12.72 27.65 38.48
CA GLY A 714 -13.33 28.26 39.67
C GLY A 714 -12.93 29.73 39.80
N ALA A 715 -13.90 30.65 39.74
CA ALA A 715 -13.65 32.08 39.81
C ALA A 715 -13.47 32.60 41.25
N ASN A 716 -12.79 33.76 41.35
CA ASN A 716 -12.76 34.70 42.48
C ASN A 716 -12.05 34.28 43.78
N THR A 717 -10.86 34.84 44.01
CA THR A 717 -10.58 35.61 45.23
C THR A 717 -9.44 36.61 45.01
N ILE A 718 -9.64 37.85 45.43
CA ILE A 718 -8.62 38.92 45.39
C ILE A 718 -7.87 38.91 46.74
N SER A 719 -6.54 38.85 46.74
CA SER A 719 -5.75 39.49 47.81
C SER A 719 -4.29 39.77 47.47
N THR A 720 -3.95 41.06 47.55
CA THR A 720 -2.69 41.70 48.02
C THR A 720 -1.30 41.24 47.51
N ILE A 721 -0.65 42.19 46.82
CA ILE A 721 0.80 42.27 46.57
C ILE A 721 1.49 43.03 47.73
N PRO A 722 2.66 42.57 48.24
CA PRO A 722 3.67 43.44 48.83
C PRO A 722 4.79 43.78 47.81
N LYS A 723 5.31 45.01 47.90
CA LYS A 723 6.20 45.64 46.92
C LYS A 723 7.68 45.54 47.31
N SER A 724 8.58 45.32 46.34
CA SER A 724 9.87 46.03 46.26
C SER A 724 10.47 45.97 44.84
N ARG A 725 11.44 46.85 44.56
CA ARG A 725 11.98 47.21 43.22
C ARG A 725 13.40 46.63 43.00
N PRO A 726 14.20 47.05 41.99
CA PRO A 726 14.05 46.73 40.56
C PRO A 726 15.37 46.21 39.93
N GLY A 727 15.31 45.50 38.79
CA GLY A 727 16.51 45.28 37.98
C GLY A 727 16.42 44.09 37.02
N THR A 728 17.04 44.25 35.84
CA THR A 728 17.23 43.24 34.77
C THR A 728 15.97 42.90 33.96
N VAL A 729 16.21 42.68 32.66
CA VAL A 729 15.21 42.72 31.58
C VAL A 729 14.44 41.40 31.48
N LYS A 730 13.18 41.50 31.05
CA LYS A 730 12.20 40.41 30.96
C LYS A 730 12.67 39.27 30.06
N SER A 731 12.66 38.04 30.57
CA SER A 731 12.37 36.84 29.76
C SER A 731 10.95 36.38 30.07
N PHE A 732 10.13 36.19 29.04
CA PHE A 732 8.78 35.66 29.19
C PHE A 732 8.84 34.14 29.28
N ARG A 733 8.74 33.61 30.51
CA ARG A 733 8.40 32.20 30.73
C ARG A 733 6.89 32.02 30.64
N GLU A 734 6.40 31.56 29.49
CA GLU A 734 5.13 30.83 29.44
C GLU A 734 5.39 29.31 29.49
N SER A 735 4.43 28.57 30.02
CA SER A 735 4.70 27.36 30.80
C SER A 735 4.31 26.07 30.08
N ILE A 736 5.30 25.33 29.59
CA ILE A 736 5.15 23.94 29.10
C ILE A 736 5.61 22.91 30.16
N PHE A 737 6.24 23.34 31.27
CA PHE A 737 6.94 22.46 32.21
C PHE A 737 6.17 22.14 33.50
N GLY A 738 5.33 21.10 33.46
CA GLY A 738 4.69 20.51 34.64
C GLY A 738 5.46 19.31 35.21
N ARG A 739 6.35 19.52 36.20
CA ARG A 739 6.94 18.44 37.01
C ARG A 739 5.99 18.01 38.14
N PRO A 740 5.59 16.73 38.26
CA PRO A 740 5.04 16.21 39.52
C PRO A 740 6.17 15.91 40.50
N LYS A 741 6.09 16.45 41.73
CA LYS A 741 6.93 16.00 42.85
C LYS A 741 6.32 14.75 43.50
N SER A 742 7.15 13.73 43.72
CA SER A 742 6.81 12.53 44.46
C SER A 742 6.31 12.84 45.89
N SER A 743 5.17 12.25 46.27
CA SER A 743 4.79 12.02 47.67
C SER A 743 4.24 10.60 47.83
N ARG A 744 4.45 9.97 48.99
CA ARG A 744 4.07 8.58 49.31
C ARG A 744 2.80 8.52 50.16
N ARG A 745 2.09 7.37 50.07
CA ARG A 745 0.90 6.93 50.83
C ARG A 745 -0.42 7.59 50.37
N SER A 746 -1.58 6.93 50.40
CA SER A 746 -1.97 5.57 50.87
C SER A 746 -3.06 4.95 49.99
N LEU A 747 -3.44 3.69 50.25
CA LEU A 747 -4.68 3.08 49.73
C LEU A 747 -5.89 4.01 49.91
N ASP A 748 -6.77 4.05 48.91
CA ASP A 748 -8.19 3.75 49.14
C ASP A 748 -8.90 3.20 47.89
N LYS A 749 -10.08 2.61 48.08
CA LYS A 749 -10.84 1.84 47.06
C LYS A 749 -11.87 2.66 46.26
N ASN A 750 -12.26 2.11 45.11
CA ASN A 750 -13.41 2.47 44.25
C ASN A 750 -13.29 3.87 43.58
N THR A 751 -13.07 4.00 42.28
CA THR A 751 -14.00 3.62 41.20
C THR A 751 -13.28 3.41 39.86
N PHE A 752 -13.62 2.35 39.12
CA PHE A 752 -13.23 2.17 37.71
C PHE A 752 -14.43 2.50 36.81
N GLU A 753 -14.25 3.43 35.87
CA GLU A 753 -15.10 3.52 34.68
C GLU A 753 -14.63 2.52 33.61
N VAL A 754 -15.56 2.08 32.76
CA VAL A 754 -15.38 0.94 31.86
C VAL A 754 -14.86 1.40 30.49
N PRO A 755 -13.81 0.78 29.92
CA PRO A 755 -13.37 1.08 28.55
C PRO A 755 -14.32 0.50 27.48
N PRO A 756 -14.39 1.11 26.28
CA PRO A 756 -15.27 0.64 25.20
C PRO A 756 -14.85 -0.73 24.63
N PRO A 757 -15.77 -1.48 24.00
CA PRO A 757 -15.54 -2.87 23.62
C PRO A 757 -14.60 -3.04 22.41
N VAL A 758 -13.72 -4.03 22.51
CA VAL A 758 -12.81 -4.49 21.45
C VAL A 758 -13.58 -5.35 20.43
N PRO A 759 -13.32 -5.27 19.11
CA PRO A 759 -13.98 -6.11 18.12
C PRO A 759 -13.65 -7.61 18.25
N ASN A 760 -14.67 -8.46 18.16
CA ASN A 760 -14.59 -9.90 18.38
C ASN A 760 -13.76 -10.63 17.31
N HIS A 761 -12.79 -11.44 17.75
CA HIS A 761 -12.02 -12.35 16.90
C HIS A 761 -12.66 -13.76 16.91
N PRO A 762 -12.96 -14.41 15.77
CA PRO A 762 -13.92 -15.52 15.70
C PRO A 762 -13.40 -16.92 16.14
N LEU A 763 -12.51 -17.00 17.12
CA LEU A 763 -11.94 -18.29 17.60
C LEU A 763 -11.92 -18.50 19.12
N LEU A 764 -12.40 -17.54 19.93
CA LEU A 764 -12.45 -17.67 21.40
C LEU A 764 -13.76 -17.13 21.99
N ALA A 765 -14.84 -17.89 21.85
CA ALA A 765 -16.10 -17.67 22.56
C ALA A 765 -16.48 -18.95 23.34
N LYS A 766 -16.33 -18.92 24.67
CA LYS A 766 -16.90 -19.95 25.56
C LYS A 766 -18.34 -19.53 25.91
N ASN A 767 -19.31 -20.27 25.41
CA ASN A 767 -20.71 -20.08 25.79
C ASN A 767 -21.00 -20.71 27.16
N ASN A 768 -21.70 -19.96 28.01
CA ASN A 768 -22.46 -20.47 29.15
C ASN A 768 -23.79 -19.71 29.16
N GLU A 769 -24.90 -20.36 28.81
CA GLU A 769 -26.08 -20.52 29.68
C GLU A 769 -27.24 -21.26 28.99
N LYS A 770 -28.04 -21.88 29.84
CA LYS A 770 -29.12 -22.88 29.64
C LYS A 770 -30.22 -22.44 28.66
N GLU A 771 -30.56 -23.27 27.67
CA GLU A 771 -31.65 -24.29 27.67
C GLU A 771 -33.08 -23.72 27.66
N ASP A 772 -33.77 -23.89 26.53
CA ASP A 772 -35.11 -24.50 26.51
C ASP A 772 -35.38 -25.13 25.12
N ALA A 773 -36.26 -26.14 25.03
CA ALA A 773 -36.17 -27.19 23.99
C ALA A 773 -37.28 -27.21 22.92
N SER A 774 -36.96 -27.68 21.69
CA SER A 774 -37.61 -28.86 21.05
C SER A 774 -37.22 -29.13 19.57
N ALA A 775 -37.32 -30.42 19.18
CA ALA A 775 -37.37 -31.01 17.83
C ALA A 775 -36.12 -31.01 16.91
N GLN A 776 -35.52 -32.21 16.77
CA GLN A 776 -34.49 -32.62 15.79
C GLN A 776 -35.09 -32.96 14.40
N PRO A 777 -34.26 -33.03 13.32
CA PRO A 777 -33.73 -34.33 12.89
C PRO A 777 -32.21 -34.37 12.56
N ASP A 778 -31.67 -35.59 12.43
CA ASP A 778 -30.23 -35.95 12.54
C ASP A 778 -29.26 -35.46 11.43
N PRO A 779 -27.94 -35.36 11.75
CA PRO A 779 -26.85 -35.05 10.81
C PRO A 779 -26.02 -36.30 10.39
N PRO A 780 -25.09 -36.17 9.41
CA PRO A 780 -24.03 -37.15 9.20
C PRO A 780 -22.60 -36.65 9.56
N ILE A 781 -22.07 -37.27 10.62
CA ILE A 781 -20.68 -37.79 10.75
C ILE A 781 -19.49 -36.79 10.72
N VAL A 782 -18.85 -36.63 11.89
CA VAL A 782 -17.46 -36.19 12.05
C VAL A 782 -16.69 -37.27 12.85
N LEU A 783 -15.45 -37.57 12.44
CA LEU A 783 -14.59 -38.57 13.07
C LEU A 783 -14.02 -38.10 14.41
N LYS A 784 -14.16 -38.92 15.46
CA LYS A 784 -13.53 -38.74 16.79
C LYS A 784 -12.18 -39.45 16.89
N VAL A 785 -11.23 -38.85 17.59
CA VAL A 785 -10.29 -39.55 18.50
C VAL A 785 -10.15 -38.70 19.77
N THR A 786 -10.12 -39.35 20.93
CA THR A 786 -10.26 -38.78 22.27
C THR A 786 -8.97 -38.80 23.08
N ASN A 787 -8.80 -37.81 23.97
CA ASN A 787 -7.92 -37.89 25.14
C ASN A 787 -8.77 -38.03 26.42
N GLU A 788 -8.22 -38.73 27.43
CA GLU A 788 -8.42 -38.64 28.90
C GLU A 788 -7.60 -39.83 29.46
N ASP A 789 -6.47 -39.62 30.15
CA ASP A 789 -6.31 -39.29 31.59
C ASP A 789 -6.64 -40.48 32.52
N GLY A 790 -5.84 -40.88 33.52
CA GLY A 790 -4.50 -40.45 33.95
C GLY A 790 -4.09 -41.22 35.23
N GLU A 791 -2.91 -40.99 35.83
CA GLU A 791 -2.65 -41.07 37.29
C GLU A 791 -1.20 -40.66 37.68
N GLN A 792 -0.99 -40.37 38.97
CA GLN A 792 0.23 -39.76 39.57
C GLN A 792 1.17 -40.81 40.21
N VAL A 793 2.47 -40.53 40.34
CA VAL A 793 3.36 -40.83 41.49
C VAL A 793 4.62 -39.93 41.42
N GLU A 794 5.21 -39.65 42.59
CA GLU A 794 6.34 -38.73 42.84
C GLU A 794 7.76 -39.35 42.68
N ASP A 795 8.75 -38.45 42.68
CA ASP A 795 10.09 -38.54 43.28
C ASP A 795 11.35 -39.22 42.66
N GLU A 796 12.47 -38.51 42.94
CA GLU A 796 13.89 -38.87 43.04
C GLU A 796 14.62 -39.90 42.11
N SER A 797 15.51 -39.31 41.28
CA SER A 797 16.98 -39.57 41.31
C SER A 797 17.66 -40.74 40.55
N LYS A 798 18.88 -40.42 40.07
CA LYS A 798 20.09 -41.28 39.94
C LYS A 798 20.05 -42.57 39.10
N SER A 799 20.73 -42.46 37.95
CA SER A 799 21.97 -43.20 37.61
C SER A 799 21.98 -44.33 36.55
N LYS A 800 22.98 -44.20 35.66
CA LYS A 800 23.93 -45.22 35.16
C LYS A 800 23.44 -46.52 34.47
N LEU A 801 23.79 -46.57 33.17
CA LEU A 801 24.53 -47.65 32.47
C LEU A 801 23.87 -49.00 32.17
N GLY A 802 23.92 -49.38 30.88
CA GLY A 802 23.83 -50.77 30.39
C GLY A 802 23.02 -50.89 29.09
N ARG A 803 23.57 -50.71 27.88
CA ARG A 803 24.50 -51.57 27.10
C ARG A 803 23.77 -52.51 26.11
N ILE A 804 24.12 -52.36 24.82
CA ILE A 804 24.23 -53.44 23.78
C ILE A 804 22.85 -53.94 23.25
N SER A 805 22.58 -54.14 21.95
CA SER A 805 23.42 -54.23 20.73
C SER A 805 22.67 -53.89 19.42
N LEU A 806 23.39 -53.27 18.46
CA LEU A 806 23.55 -53.66 17.03
C LEU A 806 22.32 -54.16 16.25
N SER A 807 21.98 -53.73 15.03
CA SER A 807 22.60 -52.84 14.02
C SER A 807 21.60 -52.65 12.83
N ILE A 808 21.83 -52.11 11.62
CA ILE A 808 23.05 -51.75 10.86
C ILE A 808 22.74 -50.72 9.73
N ARG A 809 23.70 -49.83 9.39
CA ARG A 809 24.04 -49.19 8.06
C ARG A 809 22.94 -48.67 7.10
N ARG A 810 23.07 -47.57 6.35
CA ARG A 810 24.12 -46.58 5.95
C ARG A 810 23.36 -45.26 5.60
N GLY A 811 23.87 -44.02 5.65
CA GLY A 811 25.23 -43.46 5.44
C GLY A 811 25.28 -42.75 4.06
N ARG A 812 25.76 -41.50 3.87
CA ARG A 812 26.68 -40.64 4.67
C ARG A 812 26.41 -39.13 4.49
N GLN A 813 26.90 -38.33 5.46
CA GLN A 813 27.05 -36.86 5.40
C GLN A 813 28.43 -36.41 4.86
N ARG A 814 28.54 -35.09 4.65
CA ARG A 814 29.77 -34.27 4.56
C ARG A 814 30.68 -34.45 5.80
N HIS A 815 31.98 -34.11 5.71
CA HIS A 815 32.60 -33.01 6.48
C HIS A 815 34.09 -32.80 6.18
N SER A 816 34.60 -31.65 6.64
CA SER A 816 35.85 -30.96 6.31
C SER A 816 37.05 -31.33 7.22
N HIS A 817 38.22 -30.77 6.85
CA HIS A 817 39.39 -30.38 7.66
C HIS A 817 40.57 -31.34 7.99
N ASP A 818 41.77 -30.83 7.61
CA ASP A 818 43.02 -30.67 8.39
C ASP A 818 44.28 -31.57 8.20
N VAL A 819 45.31 -30.91 7.62
CA VAL A 819 46.68 -30.69 8.14
C VAL A 819 47.83 -31.72 7.92
N ALA A 820 48.88 -31.20 7.24
CA ALA A 820 50.34 -31.42 7.38
C ALA A 820 51.15 -32.47 6.56
N LYS A 821 52.11 -31.89 5.79
CA LYS A 821 53.57 -32.18 5.71
C LYS A 821 54.19 -33.14 4.66
N LEU A 822 55.06 -32.53 3.83
CA LEU A 822 56.35 -33.02 3.25
C LEU A 822 56.25 -34.11 2.13
N LYS A 823 57.10 -34.18 1.10
CA LYS A 823 58.29 -33.40 0.63
C LYS A 823 58.64 -33.79 -0.83
N GLU A 824 59.36 -32.92 -1.56
CA GLU A 824 60.20 -33.22 -2.77
C GLU A 824 59.46 -33.78 -4.03
N GLU A 825 59.84 -33.49 -5.29
CA GLU A 825 61.01 -32.80 -5.89
C GLU A 825 60.70 -32.27 -7.32
N GLN A 826 61.37 -31.19 -7.77
CA GLN A 826 61.88 -30.89 -9.15
C GLN A 826 60.98 -31.03 -10.44
N ASP A 827 61.08 -30.20 -11.50
CA ASP A 827 61.96 -29.06 -11.83
C ASP A 827 61.48 -28.16 -13.02
N LEU A 828 62.19 -27.05 -13.26
CA LEU A 828 62.42 -26.28 -14.52
C LEU A 828 61.45 -25.20 -15.09
N SER A 829 61.93 -23.94 -14.96
CA SER A 829 61.90 -22.81 -15.94
C SER A 829 60.60 -21.98 -16.13
N ALA A 830 60.55 -20.68 -15.76
CA ALA A 830 61.05 -19.45 -16.42
C ALA A 830 60.02 -18.83 -17.43
N LYS A 831 59.68 -17.52 -17.49
CA LYS A 831 60.14 -16.25 -16.84
C LYS A 831 59.01 -15.17 -16.93
N ARG A 832 59.01 -14.24 -15.94
CA ARG A 832 58.76 -12.75 -15.96
C ARG A 832 58.41 -12.05 -17.31
N SER A 833 57.74 -10.89 -17.40
CA SER A 833 57.00 -9.96 -16.49
C SER A 833 56.31 -8.84 -17.33
N ALA A 834 55.52 -7.95 -16.73
CA ALA A 834 54.71 -6.88 -17.37
C ALA A 834 55.48 -5.60 -17.80
N SER A 835 54.87 -4.78 -18.69
CA SER A 835 54.98 -3.28 -18.73
C SER A 835 54.18 -2.61 -19.89
N ASP A 836 53.42 -1.55 -19.60
CA ASP A 836 53.08 -0.40 -20.49
C ASP A 836 54.26 0.62 -20.56
N PRO A 837 54.22 1.78 -21.26
CA PRO A 837 53.70 2.15 -22.61
C PRO A 837 54.82 2.82 -23.48
N PRO A 838 54.55 3.43 -24.67
CA PRO A 838 54.97 4.85 -24.92
C PRO A 838 54.14 5.69 -25.96
N PRO A 839 54.42 7.00 -26.20
CA PRO A 839 53.49 7.97 -26.84
C PRO A 839 53.96 8.78 -28.11
N SER A 840 52.97 9.43 -28.77
CA SER A 840 52.90 10.77 -29.46
C SER A 840 53.86 11.30 -30.57
N GLY A 841 53.24 11.83 -31.66
CA GLY A 841 53.73 12.90 -32.58
C GLY A 841 53.79 12.53 -34.09
N LEU A 842 53.57 13.40 -35.10
CA LEU A 842 53.06 14.80 -35.23
C LEU A 842 52.82 15.15 -36.74
N LEU A 843 51.91 16.10 -37.05
CA LEU A 843 51.76 16.96 -38.28
C LEU A 843 50.98 16.55 -39.57
N ASN A 844 49.98 17.40 -39.88
CA ASN A 844 49.56 18.02 -41.18
C ASN A 844 48.96 17.25 -42.39
N GLY A 845 47.81 17.75 -42.89
CA GLY A 845 47.32 17.52 -44.27
C GLY A 845 45.84 17.88 -44.53
N THR A 846 45.55 18.99 -45.23
CA THR A 846 44.19 19.51 -45.53
C THR A 846 43.51 18.92 -46.79
N PRO A 847 42.18 19.14 -47.03
CA PRO A 847 41.35 18.28 -47.88
C PRO A 847 41.00 18.83 -49.29
N PRO A 848 40.38 18.03 -50.18
CA PRO A 848 39.80 18.51 -51.43
C PRO A 848 38.25 18.61 -51.45
N LYS A 849 37.79 19.77 -51.94
CA LYS A 849 36.48 20.10 -52.57
C LYS A 849 36.30 19.30 -53.90
N SER A 850 35.19 19.24 -54.64
CA SER A 850 33.75 19.59 -54.55
C SER A 850 33.08 19.36 -55.92
N ARG A 851 31.74 19.24 -56.01
CA ARG A 851 30.79 19.78 -57.04
C ARG A 851 29.45 19.01 -56.94
N LYS A 852 28.21 19.50 -57.11
CA LYS A 852 27.51 20.79 -57.40
C LYS A 852 26.52 20.56 -58.56
N ASP A 853 25.22 20.75 -58.30
CA ASP A 853 24.35 21.79 -58.90
C ASP A 853 22.96 21.75 -58.18
N LYS A 854 22.45 22.86 -57.61
CA LYS A 854 21.59 23.94 -58.18
C LYS A 854 20.19 23.46 -58.60
N SER A 855 19.06 24.13 -58.31
CA SER A 855 18.74 25.39 -57.58
C SER A 855 17.21 25.38 -57.18
N ARG A 856 16.48 26.41 -56.70
CA ARG A 856 16.64 27.88 -56.67
C ARG A 856 15.74 28.55 -55.59
N SER A 857 16.25 29.64 -54.99
CA SER A 857 15.63 30.74 -54.19
C SER A 857 14.10 31.01 -54.19
N ARG A 858 13.54 31.49 -53.06
CA ARG A 858 13.29 32.96 -52.80
C ARG A 858 12.91 33.26 -51.33
N GLU A 859 13.33 34.43 -50.82
CA GLU A 859 13.10 34.91 -49.44
C GLU A 859 11.87 35.83 -49.30
N ARG A 860 11.34 35.98 -48.07
CA ARG A 860 11.13 37.31 -47.44
C ARG A 860 10.88 37.26 -45.92
N ARG A 861 11.55 38.14 -45.17
CA ARG A 861 11.20 38.55 -43.79
C ARG A 861 10.03 39.56 -43.81
N VAL A 862 9.34 39.74 -42.68
CA VAL A 862 9.22 41.03 -41.93
C VAL A 862 8.48 40.79 -40.58
N SER A 863 8.69 41.70 -39.62
CA SER A 863 8.38 41.58 -38.19
C SER A 863 7.37 42.60 -37.65
N LYS A 864 6.83 42.32 -36.44
CA LYS A 864 6.18 43.24 -35.46
C LYS A 864 4.77 43.78 -35.78
N GLY A 865 3.91 43.79 -34.76
CA GLY A 865 2.64 44.52 -34.75
C GLY A 865 1.66 44.11 -33.64
N SER A 866 1.78 44.69 -32.45
CA SER A 866 0.69 44.85 -31.46
C SER A 866 0.43 46.36 -31.27
N PRO A 867 -0.61 46.83 -30.55
CA PRO A 867 -1.88 46.21 -30.12
C PRO A 867 -3.11 47.02 -30.64
N LYS A 868 -4.35 46.67 -30.23
CA LYS A 868 -5.43 47.66 -30.04
C LYS A 868 -6.58 47.16 -29.17
N VAL A 869 -7.05 48.05 -28.30
CA VAL A 869 -8.20 47.90 -27.38
C VAL A 869 -9.49 48.34 -28.08
N ALA A 870 -10.61 47.68 -27.78
CA ALA A 870 -11.96 48.23 -27.90
C ALA A 870 -12.80 47.73 -26.71
N ASN A 871 -13.75 48.54 -26.23
CA ASN A 871 -14.27 48.47 -24.87
C ASN A 871 -15.81 48.44 -24.81
N THR A 872 -16.35 48.05 -23.65
CA THR A 872 -17.73 48.25 -23.14
C THR A 872 -18.95 47.61 -23.85
N GLY A 873 -19.79 46.95 -23.03
CA GLY A 873 -21.13 46.47 -23.38
C GLY A 873 -21.83 45.80 -22.18
N THR A 874 -22.58 46.57 -21.39
CA THR A 874 -23.22 46.18 -20.11
C THR A 874 -24.42 45.23 -20.26
N ALA A 875 -24.52 44.23 -19.37
CA ALA A 875 -25.73 43.90 -18.59
C ALA A 875 -25.49 42.69 -17.66
N GLN A 876 -25.46 42.89 -16.34
CA GLN A 876 -25.61 41.80 -15.36
C GLN A 876 -27.07 41.71 -14.92
N GLN A 877 -27.69 40.55 -15.11
CA GLN A 877 -28.79 40.07 -14.26
C GLN A 877 -28.48 38.64 -13.87
N SER A 878 -28.44 38.39 -12.57
CA SER A 878 -28.09 37.12 -11.96
C SER A 878 -29.29 36.18 -11.92
N VAL A 879 -29.12 34.97 -12.47
CA VAL A 879 -29.94 33.81 -12.08
C VAL A 879 -29.00 32.62 -11.87
N LEU A 880 -28.99 32.12 -10.64
CA LEU A 880 -28.27 30.91 -10.26
C LEU A 880 -28.88 29.70 -10.98
N THR A 881 -28.07 28.96 -11.75
CA THR A 881 -28.44 27.64 -12.28
C THR A 881 -27.26 26.68 -12.12
N ASN A 882 -27.57 25.45 -11.70
CA ASN A 882 -26.56 24.44 -11.39
C ASN A 882 -25.77 24.04 -12.65
N GLY A 883 -24.44 24.00 -12.54
CA GLY A 883 -23.52 23.69 -13.63
C GLY A 883 -23.48 22.21 -14.04
N ILE A 884 -24.62 21.61 -14.37
CA ILE A 884 -24.70 20.38 -15.16
C ILE A 884 -25.28 20.77 -16.52
N SER A 885 -24.42 20.88 -17.53
CA SER A 885 -24.87 21.23 -18.88
C SER A 885 -25.50 20.00 -19.56
N GLU A 886 -26.80 19.80 -19.34
CA GLU A 886 -27.64 19.12 -20.33
C GLU A 886 -27.51 19.91 -21.65
N LYS A 887 -26.84 19.34 -22.65
CA LYS A 887 -26.67 19.99 -23.95
C LYS A 887 -27.81 19.61 -24.88
N ASP A 888 -28.59 20.61 -25.24
CA ASP A 888 -29.60 20.55 -26.29
C ASP A 888 -28.98 20.21 -27.67
N GLU A 889 -29.70 19.43 -28.47
CA GLU A 889 -29.19 18.79 -29.69
C GLU A 889 -29.13 19.76 -30.89
N SER A 890 -28.10 20.59 -31.02
CA SER A 890 -27.84 21.30 -32.29
C SER A 890 -26.44 21.92 -32.49
N LYS A 891 -25.37 21.14 -32.31
CA LYS A 891 -24.07 21.30 -33.03
C LYS A 891 -23.11 20.16 -32.72
N ALA A 892 -22.71 19.42 -33.75
CA ALA A 892 -21.73 18.33 -33.64
C ALA A 892 -20.37 18.87 -33.18
N THR A 893 -20.12 18.78 -31.87
CA THR A 893 -18.77 18.79 -31.30
C THR A 893 -18.30 17.32 -31.28
N PRO A 894 -17.03 17.00 -31.56
CA PRO A 894 -16.58 15.61 -31.53
C PRO A 894 -16.82 15.02 -30.14
N VAL A 895 -17.43 13.83 -30.10
CA VAL A 895 -17.72 13.11 -28.87
C VAL A 895 -16.40 12.91 -28.12
N PRO A 896 -16.28 13.32 -26.84
CA PRO A 896 -15.06 13.08 -26.08
C PRO A 896 -14.88 11.57 -25.90
N GLU A 897 -13.84 11.02 -26.51
CA GLU A 897 -13.49 9.61 -26.42
C GLU A 897 -13.20 9.27 -24.95
N LEU A 898 -13.83 8.21 -24.43
CA LEU A 898 -13.66 7.75 -23.05
C LEU A 898 -12.20 7.36 -22.85
N ARG A 899 -11.44 8.21 -22.15
CA ARG A 899 -10.09 7.88 -21.72
C ARG A 899 -10.18 6.92 -20.56
N ILE A 900 -9.98 5.63 -20.87
CA ILE A 900 -9.60 4.63 -19.87
C ILE A 900 -8.34 5.16 -19.18
N LEU A 901 -8.33 5.19 -17.85
CA LEU A 901 -7.09 5.43 -17.12
C LEU A 901 -6.12 4.31 -17.45
N ASP A 902 -5.01 4.63 -18.13
CA ASP A 902 -3.90 3.70 -18.41
C ASP A 902 -3.25 3.25 -17.10
N HIS A 903 -3.90 2.30 -16.44
CA HIS A 903 -3.55 1.80 -15.13
C HIS A 903 -2.60 0.60 -15.21
N ASP A 904 -2.15 0.22 -16.40
CA ASP A 904 -1.39 -1.01 -16.60
C ASP A 904 0.00 -0.97 -15.93
N GLU A 905 0.61 0.22 -15.77
CA GLU A 905 1.80 0.42 -14.92
C GLU A 905 1.47 0.76 -13.46
N ARG A 906 0.45 1.59 -13.20
CA ARG A 906 0.13 2.06 -11.83
C ARG A 906 -0.55 1.00 -10.97
N GLY A 907 -1.39 0.16 -11.56
CA GLY A 907 -2.16 -0.88 -10.89
C GLY A 907 -1.32 -2.04 -10.35
N ARG A 908 -0.01 -2.07 -10.64
CA ARG A 908 0.91 -3.13 -10.20
C ARG A 908 1.69 -2.77 -8.92
N LYS A 909 1.96 -1.48 -8.65
CA LYS A 909 2.63 -1.05 -7.40
C LYS A 909 1.75 -1.35 -6.18
N HIS A 910 2.34 -1.68 -5.02
CA HIS A 910 1.55 -1.84 -3.79
C HIS A 910 1.10 -0.48 -3.23
N PRO A 911 -0.15 -0.34 -2.74
CA PRO A 911 -0.61 0.85 -2.02
C PRO A 911 0.19 1.07 -0.73
N ALA A 912 0.31 2.33 -0.29
CA ALA A 912 0.90 2.65 1.01
C ALA A 912 0.12 1.97 2.15
N PRO A 913 0.80 1.43 3.18
CA PRO A 913 0.16 0.67 4.24
C PRO A 913 -0.61 1.57 5.23
N PHE A 914 -1.81 1.14 5.60
CA PHE A 914 -2.59 1.66 6.71
C PHE A 914 -1.95 1.25 8.04
N LEU A 915 -0.81 1.87 8.39
CA LEU A 915 -0.14 1.66 9.67
C LEU A 915 -1.12 1.82 10.83
N THR A 916 -1.08 0.85 11.76
CA THR A 916 -1.92 0.86 12.97
C THR A 916 -1.62 2.09 13.83
N SER A 917 -2.58 2.53 14.65
CA SER A 917 -2.40 3.69 15.54
C SER A 917 -1.16 3.55 16.43
N HIS A 918 -0.85 2.33 16.87
CA HIS A 918 0.36 2.03 17.63
C HIS A 918 1.65 2.21 16.81
N GLN A 919 1.72 1.65 15.59
CA GLN A 919 2.89 1.83 14.71
C GLN A 919 3.11 3.30 14.35
N ARG A 920 2.04 4.06 14.09
CA ARG A 920 2.13 5.51 13.87
C ARG A 920 2.66 6.21 15.11
N GLN A 921 2.13 5.90 16.30
CA GLN A 921 2.57 6.52 17.55
C GLN A 921 4.05 6.22 17.87
N ILE A 922 4.54 5.00 17.63
CA ILE A 922 5.97 4.67 17.71
C ILE A 922 6.79 5.56 16.79
N HIS A 923 6.38 5.68 15.53
CA HIS A 923 7.07 6.47 14.53
C HIS A 923 7.08 7.97 14.88
N HIS A 924 5.92 8.55 15.20
CA HIS A 924 5.78 9.98 15.54
C HIS A 924 6.64 10.35 16.75
N VAL A 925 6.61 9.54 17.81
CA VAL A 925 7.45 9.77 19.00
C VAL A 925 8.93 9.54 18.71
N SER A 926 9.30 8.58 17.84
CA SER A 926 10.69 8.40 17.40
C SER A 926 11.23 9.66 16.71
N VAL A 927 10.43 10.26 15.80
CA VAL A 927 10.78 11.52 15.13
C VAL A 927 10.93 12.66 16.13
N LEU A 928 10.05 12.76 17.13
CA LEU A 928 10.16 13.79 18.18
C LEU A 928 11.39 13.59 19.08
N VAL A 929 11.77 12.35 19.38
CA VAL A 929 13.01 12.04 20.11
C VAL A 929 14.23 12.49 19.29
N ASP A 930 14.27 12.17 18.00
CA ASP A 930 15.35 12.63 17.10
C ASP A 930 15.44 14.17 17.04
N ILE A 931 14.31 14.88 17.03
CA ILE A 931 14.26 16.35 17.11
C ILE A 931 14.82 16.88 18.43
N TRP A 932 14.45 16.28 19.57
CA TRP A 932 14.98 16.72 20.87
C TRP A 932 16.48 16.45 21.02
N LEU A 933 16.98 15.35 20.46
CA LEU A 933 18.42 15.07 20.42
C LEU A 933 19.16 16.06 19.51
N PHE A 934 18.61 16.40 18.34
CA PHE A 934 19.15 17.46 17.49
C PHE A 934 19.17 18.84 18.19
N ILE A 935 18.08 19.20 18.88
CA ILE A 935 17.99 20.43 19.69
C ILE A 935 19.04 20.43 20.81
N SER A 936 19.30 19.30 21.45
CA SER A 936 20.39 19.15 22.42
C SER A 936 21.75 19.46 21.81
N VAL A 937 22.03 18.93 20.60
CA VAL A 937 23.29 19.22 19.88
C VAL A 937 23.41 20.72 19.58
N LEU A 938 22.34 21.40 19.16
CA LEU A 938 22.36 22.86 18.96
C LEU A 938 22.68 23.62 20.25
N PHE A 939 22.08 23.24 21.39
CA PHE A 939 22.42 23.84 22.68
C PHE A 939 23.89 23.59 23.09
N THR A 940 24.49 22.44 22.76
CA THR A 940 25.93 22.22 23.00
C THR A 940 26.82 23.08 22.11
N LYS A 941 26.40 23.41 20.88
CA LYS A 941 27.11 24.38 20.02
C LYS A 941 27.05 25.80 20.59
N GLU A 942 26.02 26.12 21.39
CA GLU A 942 25.84 27.42 22.08
C GLU A 942 26.45 27.46 23.50
N ASP A 943 27.22 26.45 23.93
CA ASP A 943 27.70 26.27 25.32
C ASP A 943 26.57 26.22 26.40
N LEU A 944 25.31 26.03 25.99
CA LEU A 944 24.14 25.95 26.88
C LEU A 944 23.92 24.53 27.41
N TYR A 945 24.92 24.00 28.11
CA TYR A 945 24.95 22.60 28.57
C TYR A 945 23.77 22.18 29.44
N ASP A 946 23.23 23.07 30.30
CA ASP A 946 22.06 22.75 31.13
C ASP A 946 20.77 22.60 30.30
N GLU A 947 20.59 23.41 29.26
CA GLU A 947 19.44 23.31 28.34
C GLU A 947 19.58 22.11 27.39
N ALA A 948 20.81 21.78 26.96
CA ALA A 948 21.10 20.50 26.29
C ALA A 948 20.71 19.30 27.18
N LYS A 949 21.10 19.34 28.45
CA LYS A 949 20.73 18.33 29.46
C LYS A 949 19.22 18.26 29.70
N ALA A 950 18.49 19.36 29.56
CA ALA A 950 17.03 19.39 29.61
C ALA A 950 16.37 18.80 28.36
N ALA A 951 16.89 19.10 27.16
CA ALA A 951 16.41 18.54 25.90
C ALA A 951 16.53 17.00 25.86
N VAL A 952 17.68 16.44 26.30
CA VAL A 952 17.83 14.98 26.45
C VAL A 952 16.85 14.40 27.49
N GLN A 953 16.48 15.16 28.53
CA GLN A 953 15.50 14.73 29.52
C GLN A 953 14.05 14.72 28.96
N GLU A 954 13.72 15.60 28.02
CA GLU A 954 12.44 15.54 27.29
C GLU A 954 12.39 14.36 26.31
N ALA A 955 13.50 14.08 25.59
CA ALA A 955 13.66 12.85 24.81
C ALA A 955 13.47 11.59 25.68
N HIS A 956 14.07 11.55 26.87
CA HIS A 956 13.93 10.42 27.79
C HIS A 956 12.48 10.22 28.27
N GLN A 957 11.74 11.29 28.57
CA GLN A 957 10.32 11.20 28.93
C GLN A 957 9.46 10.61 27.80
N LEU A 958 9.78 10.91 26.55
CA LEU A 958 9.11 10.35 25.37
C LEU A 958 9.45 8.86 25.17
N ILE A 959 10.68 8.45 25.47
CA ILE A 959 11.10 7.04 25.46
C ILE A 959 10.36 6.25 26.55
N GLU A 960 10.18 6.80 27.76
CA GLU A 960 9.37 6.16 28.81
C GLU A 960 7.88 6.08 28.44
N LEU A 961 7.34 7.08 27.72
CA LEU A 961 6.00 6.99 27.14
C LEU A 961 5.91 5.83 26.14
N LEU A 962 6.88 5.65 25.24
CA LEU A 962 6.92 4.49 24.33
C LEU A 962 7.01 3.15 25.06
N LYS A 963 7.79 3.06 26.15
CA LYS A 963 7.85 1.84 26.98
C LYS A 963 6.50 1.49 27.58
N THR A 964 5.75 2.46 28.09
CA THR A 964 4.42 2.20 28.66
C THR A 964 3.39 1.79 27.60
N LEU A 965 3.45 2.38 26.39
CA LEU A 965 2.61 1.99 25.25
C LEU A 965 2.93 0.56 24.78
N GLN A 966 4.20 0.25 24.52
CA GLN A 966 4.65 -1.07 24.07
C GLN A 966 4.32 -2.16 25.10
N ALA A 967 4.48 -1.88 26.40
CA ALA A 967 4.18 -2.83 27.47
C ALA A 967 2.68 -3.20 27.53
N GLY A 968 1.78 -2.36 27.02
CA GLY A 968 0.35 -2.63 26.88
C GLY A 968 -0.01 -3.60 25.74
N ILE A 969 0.91 -3.87 24.81
CA ILE A 969 0.75 -4.86 23.74
C ILE A 969 1.59 -6.11 24.01
N GLU A 970 2.89 -5.93 24.28
CA GLU A 970 3.80 -7.03 24.58
C GLU A 970 4.73 -6.64 25.73
N SER A 971 4.49 -7.20 26.91
CA SER A 971 5.29 -6.97 28.12
C SER A 971 6.58 -7.82 28.14
N SER A 972 7.32 -7.87 27.02
CA SER A 972 8.58 -8.63 26.89
C SER A 972 9.78 -7.70 26.66
N ALA A 973 10.95 -8.05 27.22
CA ALA A 973 12.18 -7.29 26.97
C ALA A 973 12.64 -7.36 25.51
N ARG A 974 12.20 -8.38 24.74
CA ARG A 974 12.48 -8.50 23.30
C ARG A 974 11.73 -7.45 22.49
N ALA A 975 10.53 -7.06 22.93
CA ALA A 975 9.72 -6.02 22.31
C ALA A 975 10.36 -4.61 22.37
N TRP A 976 11.45 -4.42 23.13
CA TRP A 976 12.22 -3.18 23.16
C TRP A 976 13.45 -3.21 22.24
N GLN A 977 14.04 -4.40 22.05
CA GLN A 977 15.23 -4.60 21.22
C GLN A 977 14.93 -4.43 19.74
N HIS A 978 13.81 -5.02 19.30
CA HIS A 978 13.32 -4.94 17.93
C HIS A 978 12.29 -3.80 17.79
N ARG A 979 12.32 -3.07 16.67
CA ARG A 979 11.24 -2.16 16.28
C ARG A 979 10.03 -2.91 15.71
N GLY A 980 10.25 -4.15 15.26
CA GLY A 980 9.24 -4.95 14.59
C GLY A 980 9.02 -4.48 13.15
N TRP A 981 7.75 -4.45 12.73
CA TRP A 981 7.36 -3.95 11.41
C TRP A 981 6.89 -2.49 11.48
N GLY A 982 7.45 -1.63 10.62
CA GLY A 982 7.00 -0.26 10.45
C GLY A 982 8.13 0.75 10.34
N LEU A 983 7.83 1.99 10.73
CA LEU A 983 8.72 3.15 10.68
C LEU A 983 9.27 3.47 12.09
N GLY A 984 10.33 4.28 12.16
CA GLY A 984 11.01 4.62 13.41
C GLY A 984 12.09 3.62 13.83
N ARG A 985 12.56 3.79 15.08
CA ARG A 985 13.68 3.02 15.69
C ARG A 985 13.17 2.16 16.85
N SER A 986 13.97 1.19 17.30
CA SER A 986 13.63 0.39 18.49
C SER A 986 13.79 1.20 19.77
N ILE A 987 13.07 0.82 20.83
CA ILE A 987 13.14 1.49 22.13
C ILE A 987 14.56 1.38 22.72
N SER A 988 15.24 0.25 22.51
CA SER A 988 16.65 0.08 22.84
C SER A 988 17.53 1.10 22.09
N ARG A 989 17.36 1.24 20.77
CA ARG A 989 18.14 2.21 19.96
C ARG A 989 17.93 3.64 20.46
N LEU A 990 16.68 4.08 20.63
CA LEU A 990 16.37 5.43 21.13
C LEU A 990 16.96 5.67 22.54
N THR A 991 16.96 4.63 23.40
CA THR A 991 17.59 4.71 24.73
C THR A 991 19.11 4.83 24.62
N ALA A 992 19.75 4.11 23.68
CA ALA A 992 21.18 4.20 23.41
C ALA A 992 21.57 5.56 22.81
N ASP A 993 20.82 6.07 21.80
CA ASP A 993 20.99 7.40 21.21
C ASP A 993 20.94 8.49 22.32
N ALA A 994 19.94 8.45 23.20
CA ALA A 994 19.81 9.41 24.31
C ALA A 994 20.92 9.28 25.38
N CYS A 995 21.41 8.06 25.65
CA CYS A 995 22.55 7.86 26.54
C CYS A 995 23.86 8.36 25.90
N ALA A 996 24.04 8.18 24.59
CA ALA A 996 25.20 8.66 23.86
C ALA A 996 25.29 10.19 23.86
N GLU A 997 24.21 10.89 23.55
CA GLU A 997 24.17 12.36 23.65
C GLU A 997 24.37 12.84 25.09
N ARG A 998 23.87 12.12 26.10
CA ARG A 998 24.16 12.48 27.49
C ARG A 998 25.64 12.34 27.86
N GLY A 999 26.28 11.25 27.43
CA GLY A 999 27.72 11.04 27.64
C GLY A 999 28.56 12.05 26.86
N ARG A 1000 28.15 12.42 25.65
CA ARG A 1000 28.77 13.48 24.84
C ARG A 1000 28.76 14.82 25.59
N ILE A 1001 27.62 15.23 26.14
CA ILE A 1001 27.54 16.47 26.93
C ILE A 1001 28.48 16.42 28.15
N ASP A 1002 28.48 15.32 28.91
CA ASP A 1002 29.37 15.18 30.07
C ASP A 1002 30.86 15.15 29.66
N THR A 1003 31.19 14.66 28.46
CA THR A 1003 32.55 14.73 27.89
C THR A 1003 32.95 16.19 27.61
N LEU A 1004 32.08 16.99 26.98
CA LEU A 1004 32.30 18.42 26.73
C LEU A 1004 32.45 19.21 28.05
N MET A 1005 31.68 18.84 29.08
CA MET A 1005 31.81 19.40 30.44
C MET A 1005 33.03 18.88 31.23
N SER A 1006 34.00 18.20 30.57
CA SER A 1006 35.21 17.66 31.19
C SER A 1006 34.95 16.66 32.33
N ALA A 1007 33.88 15.87 32.24
CA ALA A 1007 33.49 14.84 33.20
C ALA A 1007 33.54 13.41 32.58
N PRO A 1008 34.72 12.92 32.14
CA PRO A 1008 34.84 11.71 31.33
C PRO A 1008 34.34 10.44 32.02
N HIS A 1009 34.49 10.31 33.35
CA HIS A 1009 33.95 9.15 34.08
C HIS A 1009 32.42 9.10 34.10
N SER A 1010 31.75 10.26 34.22
CA SER A 1010 30.29 10.35 34.09
C SER A 1010 29.85 9.99 32.67
N ALA A 1011 30.62 10.44 31.66
CA ALA A 1011 30.39 10.07 30.27
C ALA A 1011 30.51 8.55 30.04
N LEU A 1012 31.54 7.90 30.61
CA LEU A 1012 31.70 6.44 30.55
C LEU A 1012 30.49 5.70 31.15
N ASP A 1013 29.97 6.13 32.31
CA ASP A 1013 28.76 5.52 32.91
C ASP A 1013 27.54 5.59 31.98
N PHE A 1014 27.36 6.71 31.25
CA PHE A 1014 26.30 6.82 30.24
C PHE A 1014 26.58 5.98 28.99
N PHE A 1015 27.83 5.89 28.54
CA PHE A 1015 28.20 5.04 27.41
C PHE A 1015 28.03 3.55 27.71
N GLU A 1016 28.45 3.07 28.88
CA GLU A 1016 28.21 1.70 29.35
C GLU A 1016 26.72 1.35 29.38
N ARG A 1017 25.89 2.28 29.88
CA ARG A 1017 24.44 2.15 29.85
C ARG A 1017 23.91 2.07 28.41
N GLY A 1018 24.42 2.88 27.47
CA GLY A 1018 24.09 2.80 26.05
C GLY A 1018 24.38 1.41 25.46
N LEU A 1019 25.59 0.89 25.67
CA LEU A 1019 25.99 -0.44 25.18
C LEU A 1019 25.17 -1.59 25.79
N SER A 1020 24.58 -1.40 26.98
CA SER A 1020 23.68 -2.38 27.59
C SER A 1020 22.33 -2.52 26.87
N PHE A 1021 21.90 -1.50 26.11
CA PHE A 1021 20.69 -1.56 25.27
C PHE A 1021 20.99 -2.02 23.85
N GLU A 1022 22.13 -1.60 23.28
CA GLU A 1022 22.54 -1.93 21.91
C GLU A 1022 24.07 -2.07 21.82
N THR A 1023 24.52 -3.28 21.51
CA THR A 1023 25.93 -3.69 21.59
C THR A 1023 26.85 -3.07 20.54
N ASP A 1024 26.27 -2.63 19.41
CA ASP A 1024 26.94 -2.10 18.23
C ASP A 1024 26.59 -0.62 17.97
N HIS A 1025 26.12 0.09 19.00
CA HIS A 1025 25.74 1.50 18.90
C HIS A 1025 26.92 2.41 18.53
N SER A 1026 26.93 2.90 17.28
CA SER A 1026 28.10 3.57 16.69
C SER A 1026 28.59 4.79 17.49
N ALA A 1027 27.71 5.74 17.81
CA ALA A 1027 28.12 6.96 18.51
C ALA A 1027 28.69 6.68 19.90
N THR A 1028 28.10 5.72 20.63
CA THR A 1028 28.60 5.29 21.95
C THR A 1028 29.98 4.66 21.84
N ILE A 1029 30.17 3.71 20.91
CA ILE A 1029 31.46 3.05 20.73
C ILE A 1029 32.55 4.06 20.35
N THR A 1030 32.28 4.95 19.40
CA THR A 1030 33.23 5.98 18.95
C THR A 1030 33.67 6.88 20.12
N LEU A 1031 32.72 7.52 20.80
CA LEU A 1031 33.01 8.46 21.89
C LEU A 1031 33.65 7.78 23.10
N MET A 1032 33.14 6.60 23.51
CA MET A 1032 33.72 5.81 24.60
C MET A 1032 35.15 5.39 24.28
N SER A 1033 35.42 4.99 23.04
CA SER A 1033 36.76 4.54 22.64
C SER A 1033 37.77 5.67 22.66
N SER A 1034 37.39 6.92 22.37
CA SER A 1034 38.29 8.07 22.58
C SER A 1034 38.75 8.14 24.03
N ILE A 1035 37.81 8.16 24.99
CA ILE A 1035 38.12 8.23 26.43
C ILE A 1035 38.98 7.03 26.89
N LEU A 1036 38.70 5.82 26.40
CA LEU A 1036 39.49 4.63 26.74
C LEU A 1036 40.94 4.70 26.22
N LEU A 1037 41.16 5.31 25.04
CA LEU A 1037 42.51 5.54 24.51
C LEU A 1037 43.22 6.68 25.26
N ASP A 1038 42.49 7.73 25.66
CA ASP A 1038 43.00 8.81 26.50
C ASP A 1038 43.41 8.32 27.90
N ILE A 1039 42.72 7.31 28.46
CA ILE A 1039 43.12 6.62 29.69
C ILE A 1039 44.41 5.80 29.49
N TYR A 1040 44.58 5.13 28.34
CA TYR A 1040 45.80 4.38 28.04
C TYR A 1040 47.02 5.31 27.91
N GLU A 1041 46.85 6.46 27.25
CA GLU A 1041 47.87 7.50 27.07
C GLU A 1041 48.12 8.35 28.34
N GLU A 1042 47.46 8.04 29.47
CA GLU A 1042 47.57 8.77 30.75
C GLU A 1042 47.10 10.24 30.69
N ILE A 1043 46.32 10.63 29.66
CA ILE A 1043 45.66 11.94 29.56
C ILE A 1043 44.52 12.05 30.58
N ILE A 1044 43.81 10.94 30.80
CA ILE A 1044 42.72 10.81 31.77
C ILE A 1044 43.14 9.77 32.82
N ALA A 1045 42.89 10.06 34.10
CA ALA A 1045 43.18 9.10 35.18
C ALA A 1045 42.34 7.82 35.02
N PRO A 1046 42.88 6.62 35.32
CA PRO A 1046 42.14 5.37 35.17
C PRO A 1046 41.02 5.18 36.20
N GLU A 1047 41.06 5.90 37.33
CA GLU A 1047 40.03 5.90 38.36
C GLU A 1047 39.59 7.36 38.64
N PRO A 1048 38.31 7.58 38.98
CA PRO A 1048 37.84 8.91 39.35
C PRO A 1048 38.54 9.39 40.64
N PRO A 1049 38.91 10.68 40.74
CA PRO A 1049 39.59 11.21 41.92
C PRO A 1049 38.77 10.96 43.19
N SER A 1050 39.39 10.35 44.19
CA SER A 1050 38.69 9.99 45.42
C SER A 1050 38.28 11.23 46.20
N SER A 1051 37.33 11.09 47.12
CA SER A 1051 36.91 12.18 48.02
C SER A 1051 38.06 12.75 48.86
N ARG A 1052 39.17 12.00 49.01
CA ARG A 1052 40.39 12.45 49.69
C ARG A 1052 41.29 13.28 48.79
N ASP A 1053 41.33 12.98 47.49
CA ASP A 1053 42.15 13.70 46.51
C ASP A 1053 41.60 15.12 46.26
N PHE A 1054 40.27 15.27 46.25
CA PHE A 1054 39.63 16.59 46.27
C PHE A 1054 40.05 17.45 47.47
N VAL A 1055 40.20 16.86 48.66
CA VAL A 1055 40.67 17.57 49.86
C VAL A 1055 42.16 17.90 49.76
N ALA A 1056 42.99 17.03 49.18
CA ALA A 1056 44.41 17.28 48.94
C ALA A 1056 44.65 18.39 47.91
N ILE A 1057 43.88 18.38 46.81
CA ILE A 1057 43.92 19.41 45.76
C ILE A 1057 43.42 20.76 46.32
N ALA A 1058 42.31 20.77 47.07
CA ALA A 1058 41.82 21.98 47.73
C ALA A 1058 42.79 22.53 48.79
N SER A 1059 43.53 21.66 49.47
CA SER A 1059 44.61 22.05 50.39
C SER A 1059 45.78 22.69 49.63
N SER A 1060 46.19 22.11 48.50
CA SER A 1060 47.29 22.62 47.67
C SER A 1060 46.93 23.93 46.96
N ALA A 1061 45.67 24.13 46.59
CA ALA A 1061 45.17 25.37 46.01
C ALA A 1061 45.11 26.55 47.00
N SER A 1062 45.26 26.30 48.31
CA SER A 1062 45.24 27.34 49.34
C SER A 1062 46.60 28.05 49.55
N SER A 1063 47.64 27.63 48.83
CA SER A 1063 48.98 28.23 48.92
C SER A 1063 49.63 28.47 47.56
N MET A 1064 49.12 29.41 46.78
CA MET A 1064 50.00 30.15 45.85
C MET A 1064 49.50 31.57 45.54
N ASP A 1065 50.42 32.51 45.65
CA ASP A 1065 50.22 33.94 45.37
C ASP A 1065 50.02 34.23 43.88
N VAL A 1066 49.42 35.39 43.61
CA VAL A 1066 49.25 35.97 42.29
C VAL A 1066 50.59 36.54 41.80
N ASP A 1067 51.19 35.97 40.75
CA ASP A 1067 51.51 36.75 39.54
C ASP A 1067 51.88 35.93 38.28
N ASN A 1068 51.63 36.58 37.14
CA ASN A 1068 52.18 36.38 35.79
C ASN A 1068 51.85 35.16 34.91
N THR A 1069 51.67 35.52 33.64
CA THR A 1069 51.43 34.67 32.46
C THR A 1069 52.74 34.11 31.89
N LEU A 1070 52.71 32.91 31.28
CA LEU A 1070 53.31 32.58 29.96
C LEU A 1070 53.32 31.05 29.66
N VAL A 1071 52.97 30.75 28.41
CA VAL A 1071 53.17 29.53 27.58
C VAL A 1071 54.04 28.38 28.16
N PRO A 1072 53.57 27.11 28.15
CA PRO A 1072 54.37 25.96 28.55
C PRO A 1072 55.47 25.63 27.52
N LYS A 1073 56.73 25.64 27.97
CA LYS A 1073 57.89 25.12 27.21
C LYS A 1073 58.26 23.72 27.65
N ILE A 1074 58.45 22.84 26.66
CA ILE A 1074 59.04 21.50 26.80
C ILE A 1074 60.38 21.59 27.54
N LYS A 1075 60.56 20.80 28.60
CA LYS A 1075 61.83 20.68 29.34
C LYS A 1075 62.62 19.46 28.88
N THR A 1076 63.49 19.68 27.90
CA THR A 1076 64.63 18.79 27.65
C THR A 1076 65.69 19.06 28.72
N SER A 1077 66.14 18.04 29.45
CA SER A 1077 67.20 18.17 30.46
C SER A 1077 68.52 17.57 29.99
N GLN A 1078 69.57 18.38 30.00
CA GLN A 1078 70.98 17.93 29.97
C GLN A 1078 71.81 18.74 30.97
N SER A 1079 72.53 18.03 31.83
CA SER A 1079 73.74 18.47 32.53
C SER A 1079 74.42 17.18 33.04
N VAL A 1080 75.36 16.59 32.30
CA VAL A 1080 76.81 16.91 32.24
C VAL A 1080 77.59 16.23 33.37
N SER A 1081 78.42 15.26 32.95
CA SER A 1081 79.65 14.65 33.53
C SER A 1081 79.95 14.80 35.04
N ASP A 1082 80.38 13.75 35.75
CA ASP A 1082 81.72 13.14 35.54
C ASP A 1082 81.95 11.75 36.18
N VAL A 1083 83.13 11.18 35.89
CA VAL A 1083 83.80 10.00 36.49
C VAL A 1083 83.46 8.62 35.92
N GLU A 1084 84.38 8.12 35.10
CA GLU A 1084 84.54 6.70 34.74
C GLU A 1084 85.01 5.86 35.95
N GLN A 1085 84.53 4.62 36.08
CA GLN A 1085 85.39 3.41 36.10
C GLN A 1085 84.62 2.08 36.29
N ASN A 1086 85.25 1.00 35.82
CA ASN A 1086 84.92 -0.43 36.03
C ASN A 1086 83.69 -1.01 35.31
N ALA A 1087 83.93 -1.39 34.06
CA ALA A 1087 83.25 -2.52 33.43
C ALA A 1087 83.58 -3.85 34.14
N ASN A 1088 82.56 -4.58 34.61
CA ASN A 1088 82.42 -6.05 34.52
C ASN A 1088 81.24 -6.57 35.37
N GLN A 1089 80.01 -6.38 34.91
CA GLN A 1089 78.91 -7.33 35.21
C GLN A 1089 78.08 -7.56 33.95
N ALA A 1090 77.90 -8.82 33.57
CA ALA A 1090 77.09 -9.21 32.42
C ALA A 1090 75.62 -8.79 32.65
N PRO A 1091 74.87 -8.40 31.59
CA PRO A 1091 73.47 -8.02 31.73
C PRO A 1091 72.64 -9.25 32.13
N ARG A 1092 72.31 -9.35 33.41
CA ARG A 1092 71.22 -10.22 33.86
C ARG A 1092 69.96 -9.73 33.17
N ARG A 1093 69.29 -10.62 32.43
CA ARG A 1093 67.96 -10.33 31.85
C ARG A 1093 67.07 -9.77 32.95
N PRO A 1094 66.39 -8.61 32.75
CA PRO A 1094 65.36 -8.20 33.67
C PRO A 1094 64.30 -9.31 33.71
N LYS A 1095 63.95 -9.78 34.91
CA LYS A 1095 62.73 -10.56 35.08
C LYS A 1095 61.58 -9.63 34.72
N ALA A 1096 60.60 -10.13 33.96
CA ALA A 1096 59.36 -9.39 33.76
C ALA A 1096 58.75 -9.15 35.14
N THR A 1097 58.68 -7.88 35.54
CA THR A 1097 57.87 -7.45 36.68
C THR A 1097 56.42 -7.70 36.28
N ASP A 1098 55.63 -8.32 37.14
CA ASP A 1098 54.19 -8.40 36.89
C ASP A 1098 53.63 -6.97 36.79
N PRO A 1099 52.83 -6.66 35.76
CA PRO A 1099 52.37 -5.30 35.51
C PRO A 1099 51.54 -4.78 36.68
N SER A 1100 51.71 -3.50 37.02
CA SER A 1100 50.96 -2.89 38.13
C SER A 1100 49.45 -2.89 37.83
N PRO A 1101 48.57 -2.88 38.84
CA PRO A 1101 47.12 -2.81 38.60
C PRO A 1101 46.70 -1.62 37.72
N GLY A 1102 47.41 -0.48 37.82
CA GLY A 1102 47.21 0.68 36.95
C GLY A 1102 47.69 0.46 35.50
N GLU A 1103 48.79 -0.26 35.28
CA GLU A 1103 49.20 -0.69 33.92
C GLU A 1103 48.20 -1.67 33.31
N LEU A 1104 47.71 -2.63 34.10
CA LEU A 1104 46.68 -3.59 33.66
C LEU A 1104 45.38 -2.88 33.26
N ASN A 1105 44.89 -1.92 34.07
CA ASN A 1105 43.69 -1.14 33.75
C ASN A 1105 43.86 -0.34 32.45
N ARG A 1106 45.04 0.25 32.21
CA ARG A 1106 45.34 0.98 30.96
C ARG A 1106 45.38 0.07 29.75
N ILE A 1107 46.08 -1.06 29.83
CA ILE A 1107 46.13 -2.06 28.75
C ILE A 1107 44.72 -2.58 28.43
N ALA A 1108 43.90 -2.86 29.46
CA ALA A 1108 42.52 -3.27 29.29
C ALA A 1108 41.66 -2.19 28.61
N ALA A 1109 41.87 -0.90 28.91
CA ALA A 1109 41.16 0.20 28.24
C ALA A 1109 41.48 0.25 26.74
N ARG A 1110 42.77 0.19 26.35
CA ARG A 1110 43.20 0.14 24.94
C ARG A 1110 42.63 -1.09 24.22
N ASP A 1111 42.77 -2.26 24.80
CA ASP A 1111 42.36 -3.51 24.14
C ASP A 1111 40.83 -3.58 24.01
N ARG A 1112 40.09 -3.03 24.97
CA ARG A 1112 38.64 -2.84 24.88
C ARG A 1112 38.25 -1.87 23.76
N ALA A 1113 38.88 -0.70 23.69
CA ALA A 1113 38.64 0.27 22.61
C ALA A 1113 38.91 -0.37 21.23
N TYR A 1114 40.04 -1.06 21.08
CA TYR A 1114 40.38 -1.80 19.87
C TYR A 1114 39.31 -2.85 19.50
N MET A 1115 38.84 -3.65 20.46
CA MET A 1115 37.80 -4.65 20.21
C MET A 1115 36.48 -4.02 19.78
N LEU A 1116 36.00 -2.99 20.49
CA LEU A 1116 34.75 -2.31 20.16
C LEU A 1116 34.81 -1.69 18.75
N LEU A 1117 35.89 -0.97 18.44
CA LEU A 1117 36.09 -0.32 17.14
C LEU A 1117 36.28 -1.34 16.00
N SER A 1118 37.04 -2.42 16.23
CA SER A 1118 37.25 -3.45 15.20
C SER A 1118 35.99 -4.30 14.94
N CYS A 1119 35.06 -4.37 15.89
CA CYS A 1119 33.72 -4.88 15.65
C CYS A 1119 32.87 -3.85 14.89
N LEU A 1120 32.82 -2.61 15.36
CA LEU A 1120 32.03 -1.53 14.76
C LEU A 1120 32.39 -1.27 13.29
N THR A 1121 33.66 -1.20 12.90
CA THR A 1121 34.03 -0.96 11.49
C THR A 1121 33.70 -2.12 10.53
N LYS A 1122 33.30 -3.28 11.08
CA LYS A 1122 32.77 -4.42 10.31
C LYS A 1122 31.24 -4.52 10.35
N LEU A 1123 30.58 -3.88 11.31
CA LEU A 1123 29.15 -4.05 11.63
C LEU A 1123 28.34 -2.76 11.45
N GLY A 1124 27.04 -2.91 11.24
CA GLY A 1124 26.05 -1.82 11.33
C GLY A 1124 26.42 -0.57 10.54
N GLU A 1125 26.37 0.59 11.21
CA GLU A 1125 26.64 1.91 10.62
C GLU A 1125 28.12 2.31 10.68
N GLY A 1126 28.97 1.48 11.30
CA GLY A 1126 30.35 1.83 11.64
C GLY A 1126 31.36 1.77 10.49
N TRP A 1127 31.04 1.06 9.41
CA TRP A 1127 31.90 0.98 8.24
C TRP A 1127 31.94 2.29 7.43
N ASP A 1128 30.87 3.09 7.52
CA ASP A 1128 30.70 4.39 6.84
C ASP A 1128 31.01 5.59 7.77
N ASN A 1129 31.49 5.35 9.00
CA ASN A 1129 31.76 6.37 10.00
C ASN A 1129 33.26 6.70 10.09
N THR A 1130 33.66 7.89 9.64
CA THR A 1130 35.06 8.37 9.68
C THR A 1130 35.67 8.28 11.07
N GLU A 1131 34.96 8.72 12.12
CA GLU A 1131 35.49 8.82 13.48
C GLU A 1131 35.79 7.43 14.08
N ALA A 1132 34.98 6.42 13.71
CA ALA A 1132 35.23 5.04 14.10
C ALA A 1132 36.54 4.48 13.48
N TRP A 1133 36.80 4.80 12.21
CA TRP A 1133 38.05 4.42 11.54
C TRP A 1133 39.26 5.22 12.07
N PHE A 1134 39.08 6.48 12.44
CA PHE A 1134 40.12 7.32 13.04
C PHE A 1134 40.53 6.82 14.44
N HIS A 1135 39.58 6.50 15.33
CA HIS A 1135 39.94 5.90 16.61
C HIS A 1135 40.52 4.49 16.43
N LEU A 1136 40.12 3.74 15.40
CA LEU A 1136 40.72 2.44 15.08
C LEU A 1136 42.17 2.56 14.59
N SER A 1137 42.51 3.62 13.83
CA SER A 1137 43.91 3.87 13.45
C SER A 1137 44.75 4.24 14.66
N ARG A 1138 44.25 5.11 15.56
CA ARG A 1138 44.90 5.43 16.85
C ARG A 1138 45.13 4.18 17.70
N ALA A 1139 44.12 3.31 17.82
CA ALA A 1139 44.26 2.04 18.52
C ALA A 1139 45.32 1.13 17.87
N HIS A 1140 45.38 1.06 16.54
CA HIS A 1140 46.43 0.32 15.84
C HIS A 1140 47.83 0.89 16.08
N GLU A 1141 48.00 2.21 16.08
CA GLU A 1141 49.26 2.89 16.38
C GLU A 1141 49.75 2.60 17.81
N LEU A 1142 48.86 2.71 18.81
CA LEU A 1142 49.12 2.40 20.22
C LEU A 1142 49.41 0.91 20.49
N MET A 1143 49.08 0.02 19.54
CA MET A 1143 49.47 -1.39 19.52
C MET A 1143 50.74 -1.66 18.68
N GLY A 1144 51.40 -0.65 18.13
CA GLY A 1144 52.58 -0.76 17.27
C GLY A 1144 52.31 -1.29 15.86
N GLN A 1145 51.06 -1.28 15.40
CA GLN A 1145 50.63 -1.83 14.11
C GLN A 1145 50.53 -0.74 13.03
N THR A 1146 51.62 0.02 12.84
CA THR A 1146 51.68 1.24 12.00
C THR A 1146 51.10 1.05 10.59
N GLN A 1147 51.42 -0.03 9.89
CA GLN A 1147 50.90 -0.30 8.54
C GLN A 1147 49.36 -0.41 8.49
N LYS A 1148 48.72 -0.90 9.56
CA LYS A 1148 47.26 -0.95 9.64
C LYS A 1148 46.67 0.41 10.00
N ALA A 1149 47.35 1.18 10.86
CA ALA A 1149 46.97 2.55 11.16
C ALA A 1149 47.00 3.41 9.89
N GLU A 1150 48.06 3.32 9.08
CA GLU A 1150 48.18 4.00 7.77
C GLU A 1150 47.02 3.62 6.84
N ASN A 1151 46.71 2.33 6.68
CA ASN A 1151 45.60 1.88 5.84
C ASN A 1151 44.24 2.42 6.33
N CYS A 1152 44.03 2.49 7.66
CA CYS A 1152 42.81 3.05 8.24
C CYS A 1152 42.74 4.58 8.04
N LEU A 1153 43.88 5.30 8.13
CA LEU A 1153 43.96 6.74 7.89
C LEU A 1153 43.68 7.10 6.43
N TRP A 1154 44.15 6.30 5.47
CA TRP A 1154 43.77 6.49 4.06
C TRP A 1154 42.28 6.31 3.81
N TRP A 1155 41.63 5.37 4.52
CA TRP A 1155 40.18 5.20 4.45
C TRP A 1155 39.42 6.33 5.15
N VAL A 1156 39.93 6.84 6.28
CA VAL A 1156 39.43 8.06 6.95
C VAL A 1156 39.38 9.24 5.99
N VAL A 1157 40.46 9.51 5.25
CA VAL A 1157 40.49 10.61 4.25
C VAL A 1157 39.41 10.40 3.19
N GLN A 1158 39.27 9.20 2.63
CA GLN A 1158 38.25 8.89 1.62
C GLN A 1158 36.80 9.03 2.13
N LEU A 1159 36.54 8.71 3.40
CA LEU A 1159 35.23 8.91 4.02
C LEU A 1159 34.95 10.39 4.36
N GLU A 1160 35.96 11.16 4.75
CA GLU A 1160 35.77 12.57 5.13
C GLU A 1160 35.65 13.49 3.92
N ASP A 1161 36.46 13.27 2.87
CA ASP A 1161 36.41 14.02 1.59
C ASP A 1161 35.03 13.96 0.91
N ALA A 1162 34.21 12.95 1.25
CA ALA A 1162 32.87 12.71 0.72
C ALA A 1162 31.79 12.67 1.82
N ARG A 1163 32.04 13.26 3.00
CA ARG A 1163 31.12 13.22 4.16
C ARG A 1163 29.97 14.22 3.98
N PRO A 1164 28.69 13.77 3.96
CA PRO A 1164 27.56 14.68 3.98
C PRO A 1164 27.43 15.34 5.36
N VAL A 1165 26.78 16.51 5.41
CA VAL A 1165 26.47 17.21 6.67
C VAL A 1165 25.66 16.34 7.65
N ARG A 1166 24.83 15.44 7.12
CA ARG A 1166 24.01 14.48 7.89
C ARG A 1166 24.01 13.09 7.23
N PRO A 1167 23.89 11.98 7.98
CA PRO A 1167 23.94 10.62 7.41
C PRO A 1167 22.87 10.34 6.36
N TRP A 1168 23.21 9.63 5.28
CA TRP A 1168 22.34 9.37 4.12
C TRP A 1168 20.92 8.86 4.46
N ARG A 1169 20.78 8.10 5.57
CA ARG A 1169 19.48 7.57 6.07
C ARG A 1169 18.43 8.63 6.39
N VAL A 1170 18.77 9.92 6.49
CA VAL A 1170 17.79 10.99 6.74
C VAL A 1170 17.06 11.47 5.49
N ALA A 1171 17.50 11.08 4.27
CA ALA A 1171 17.00 11.53 2.96
C ALA A 1171 15.56 11.06 2.59
N GLY A 1172 14.69 10.86 3.59
CA GLY A 1172 13.35 10.31 3.43
C GLY A 1172 13.32 8.87 2.91
N ILE A 1173 12.14 8.44 2.45
CA ILE A 1173 11.92 7.19 1.73
C ILE A 1173 11.05 7.50 0.52
N MET A 1174 11.45 7.03 -0.66
CA MET A 1174 10.62 7.12 -1.86
C MET A 1174 9.74 5.88 -2.04
N GLN A 1175 8.43 6.08 -2.23
CA GLN A 1175 7.41 5.03 -2.37
C GLN A 1175 6.63 5.12 -3.68
#